data_AF-A0A933WXY9-F1
#
_entry.id   AF-A0A933WXY9-F1
#
_cell.length_a   1.000
_cell.length_b   1.000
_cell.length_c   1.000
_cell.angle_alpha   90.00
_cell.angle_beta   90.00
_cell.angle_gamma   90.00
#
_symmetry.space_group_name_H-M   'P 1'
#
loop_
_entity.id
_entity.type
_entity.pdbx_description
1 polymer ?
#
loop_
_entity_poly.entity_id
_entity_poly.type
_entity_poly.pdbx_seq_one_letter_code
_entity_poly.pdbx_strand_id
1 'polypeptide(L)'
;MDHDPLSRTPRPEVGSGPQGEQASQSQGGDSAETQCKPTRLWYGQKNWGLSLDVRENIQTITITDANGNQHQQLGSYTTTTGQTRAATDVWFQADPTYSIATEWIDVPDDIAALPDATGYGHVRDLHQAMARDPGGRLQQLVTQYTQTSDAAQRDTILIDLIYHWTGVQNVAPKSRANFSYNAIDARKLEALEEFMGQEWYGTWCWGTRDHNPHGRAAPVLLNAWDQLKELIGGQLMAQSHLKPLFDRITYTWDDTRQTLQGDLTGVAAYLGEQVGLNPSVTADQTRDFARALKGMGALGSVDTVGFQQAVAALGGEMAGILNTAWTGLVATQGHDTLTSTGSANQYLRGLGGNDTLTTGTGHDILDGGTGNDTLTGGLGDDTYLMRRGEGQDILNDAGGNDTLKFLEVQPHEITVTRDAQHLYLTLADGTRTRLSGWFTHTANRIERIEFADGSLLTPAELEARLTVAPATPGNDVLYGTANADLIQGQAGNDVLSGQLGDDTLQGGAGNDTLEGGQGNDLYLYARGDGQDTISDSNGIDALRISAGIAPVEIRVTRDHHHLTLSLTGAIDKITLSNWYDAPTNRVGLEGRQVAWMKRSGIRGAYLHVDLDSALLHPGYSSLFDRIRYTWDDICANEEMWRKVA
;
A
#
# COMPACT_ATOMS: atom_id res chain seq x y z
N MET A 1 29.04 7.15 24.19
CA MET A 1 28.32 6.56 25.33
C MET A 1 26.92 6.35 24.82
N ASP A 2 26.58 5.12 24.49
CA ASP A 2 25.23 4.78 24.04
C ASP A 2 24.27 5.07 25.20
N HIS A 3 23.38 6.04 24.99
CA HIS A 3 22.29 6.29 25.92
C HIS A 3 21.31 5.13 25.75
N ASP A 4 21.31 4.21 26.71
CA ASP A 4 20.25 3.21 26.86
C ASP A 4 18.94 3.96 27.17
N PRO A 5 17.99 4.00 26.22
CA PRO A 5 16.75 4.75 26.37
C PRO A 5 15.78 4.10 27.37
N LEU A 6 16.10 2.88 27.84
CA LEU A 6 15.26 2.12 28.79
C LEU A 6 15.74 2.23 30.25
N SER A 7 16.91 2.83 30.51
CA SER A 7 17.48 2.90 31.86
C SER A 7 17.76 4.33 32.34
N ARG A 8 16.71 5.03 32.80
CA ARG A 8 16.91 6.10 33.79
C ARG A 8 15.95 5.94 34.96
N THR A 9 16.51 5.49 36.09
CA THR A 9 15.95 5.72 37.41
C THR A 9 16.02 7.22 37.76
N PRO A 10 15.09 7.76 38.56
CA PRO A 10 15.14 9.14 39.02
C PRO A 10 16.43 9.37 39.84
N ARG A 11 17.22 10.39 39.45
CA ARG A 11 18.42 10.79 40.23
C ARG A 11 17.99 11.49 41.52
N PRO A 12 18.72 11.28 42.63
CA PRO A 12 18.30 11.75 43.95
C PRO A 12 18.36 13.28 44.07
N GLU A 13 17.36 13.83 44.76
CA GLU A 13 17.22 15.24 45.11
C GLU A 13 18.46 15.79 45.82
N VAL A 14 18.99 16.92 45.33
CA VAL A 14 20.06 17.66 46.00
C VAL A 14 19.42 18.63 47.00
N GLY A 15 19.58 18.32 48.28
CA GLY A 15 19.04 19.12 49.40
C GLY A 15 19.59 20.55 49.48
N SER A 16 18.69 21.45 49.87
CA SER A 16 18.85 22.89 50.05
C SER A 16 19.76 23.30 51.21
N GLY A 17 20.58 24.35 51.01
CA GLY A 17 21.28 25.12 52.04
C GLY A 17 21.76 26.50 51.50
N PRO A 18 21.93 27.54 52.34
CA PRO A 18 21.16 28.79 52.21
C PRO A 18 21.86 30.02 51.61
N GLN A 19 21.01 31.02 51.31
CA GLN A 19 21.21 32.33 50.67
C GLN A 19 22.06 33.37 51.45
N GLY A 20 22.60 34.33 50.68
CA GLY A 20 23.13 35.66 51.08
C GLY A 20 24.23 36.07 50.09
N GLU A 21 24.28 37.22 49.41
CA GLU A 21 23.94 38.60 49.77
C GLU A 21 23.81 39.48 48.52
N GLN A 22 23.09 40.61 48.64
CA GLN A 22 22.76 41.62 47.62
C GLN A 22 23.89 42.65 47.38
N ALA A 23 23.92 43.27 46.17
CA ALA A 23 24.14 44.71 45.86
C ALA A 23 24.48 44.88 44.36
N SER A 24 24.21 45.95 43.60
CA SER A 24 23.37 47.16 43.65
C SER A 24 23.54 47.84 42.26
N GLN A 25 22.54 48.58 41.79
CA GLN A 25 22.51 49.25 40.47
C GLN A 25 23.50 50.42 40.30
N SER A 26 23.93 50.70 39.05
CA SER A 26 24.08 52.08 38.53
C SER A 26 24.04 52.15 37.00
N GLN A 27 23.26 53.11 36.47
CA GLN A 27 23.13 53.48 35.05
C GLN A 27 24.28 54.38 34.55
N GLY A 28 24.51 54.38 33.23
CA GLY A 28 25.30 55.39 32.49
C GLY A 28 25.72 54.89 31.10
N GLY A 29 25.39 55.62 30.04
CA GLY A 29 25.41 55.15 28.64
C GLY A 29 26.57 55.60 27.75
N ASP A 30 26.46 55.11 26.51
CA ASP A 30 27.08 55.43 25.22
C ASP A 30 28.57 55.18 24.87
N SER A 31 28.68 54.38 23.79
CA SER A 31 29.60 54.43 22.64
C SER A 31 30.95 53.66 22.66
N ALA A 32 31.03 52.74 21.68
CA ALA A 32 32.18 52.26 20.91
C ALA A 32 33.39 51.60 21.59
N GLU A 33 33.89 50.57 20.89
CA GLU A 33 35.12 49.78 21.10
C GLU A 33 35.09 48.69 22.17
N THR A 34 34.92 47.46 21.69
CA THR A 34 35.09 46.19 22.41
C THR A 34 36.57 45.97 22.74
N GLN A 35 37.09 46.69 23.75
CA GLN A 35 38.25 46.21 24.49
C GLN A 35 37.81 45.06 25.40
N CYS A 36 38.25 43.84 25.09
CA CYS A 36 38.12 42.69 25.98
C CYS A 36 38.72 43.01 27.35
N LYS A 37 37.86 43.23 28.35
CA LYS A 37 38.25 43.19 29.76
C LYS A 37 38.66 41.76 30.14
N PRO A 38 39.67 41.57 31.00
CA PRO A 38 40.17 40.25 31.35
C PRO A 38 39.17 39.49 32.22
N THR A 39 38.73 38.32 31.74
CA THR A 39 37.97 37.35 32.54
C THR A 39 38.90 36.74 33.60
N ARG A 40 38.60 36.97 34.88
CA ARG A 40 39.24 36.27 36.00
C ARG A 40 38.82 34.80 35.98
N LEU A 41 39.75 33.89 35.68
CA LEU A 41 39.62 32.46 35.95
C LEU A 41 39.57 32.23 37.46
N TRP A 42 38.50 31.61 37.95
CA TRP A 42 38.40 31.11 39.32
C TRP A 42 39.27 29.85 39.46
N TYR A 43 40.40 29.97 40.14
CA TYR A 43 41.16 28.82 40.65
C TYR A 43 40.84 28.60 42.13
N GLY A 44 40.32 27.42 42.46
CA GLY A 44 40.37 26.91 43.83
C GLY A 44 41.83 26.80 44.27
N GLN A 45 42.18 27.52 45.35
CA GLN A 45 43.55 27.61 45.85
C GLN A 45 44.08 26.25 46.32
N LYS A 46 44.97 25.65 45.53
CA LYS A 46 46.19 25.02 46.03
C LYS A 46 47.37 25.70 45.33
N ASN A 47 48.13 26.48 46.09
CA ASN A 47 49.34 27.18 45.64
C ASN A 47 50.37 26.17 45.09
N TRP A 48 50.36 25.97 43.78
CA TRP A 48 51.53 25.56 43.00
C TRP A 48 51.98 26.82 42.26
N GLY A 49 53.15 27.35 42.61
CA GLY A 49 53.68 28.59 42.02
C GLY A 49 53.92 28.47 40.52
N LEU A 50 52.88 28.65 39.73
CA LEU A 50 52.89 28.75 38.27
C LEU A 50 52.47 30.18 37.92
N SER A 51 53.47 31.03 37.64
CA SER A 51 53.24 32.27 36.90
C SER A 51 53.16 31.88 35.42
N LEU A 52 51.96 31.63 34.92
CA LEU A 52 51.72 31.34 33.51
C LEU A 52 51.65 32.67 32.75
N ASP A 53 52.77 33.13 32.21
CA ASP A 53 52.79 34.27 31.29
C ASP A 53 52.63 33.75 29.85
N VAL A 54 51.40 33.71 29.34
CA VAL A 54 51.04 33.14 28.02
C VAL A 54 51.33 34.14 26.87
N ARG A 55 52.04 35.25 27.13
CA ARG A 55 52.09 36.39 26.21
C ARG A 55 53.31 36.45 25.30
N GLU A 56 54.28 35.56 25.41
CA GLU A 56 55.44 35.56 24.51
C GLU A 56 55.23 34.59 23.33
N ASN A 57 55.23 35.16 22.11
CA ASN A 57 55.24 34.46 20.82
C ASN A 57 53.99 33.61 20.49
N ILE A 58 52.78 34.15 20.66
CA ILE A 58 51.57 33.51 20.13
C ILE A 58 51.62 33.51 18.60
N GLN A 59 51.70 32.33 18.01
CA GLN A 59 51.54 32.14 16.57
C GLN A 59 50.14 31.59 16.28
N THR A 60 49.43 32.22 15.35
CA THR A 60 48.24 31.62 14.76
C THR A 60 48.66 30.40 13.97
N ILE A 61 48.13 29.24 14.32
CA ILE A 61 48.34 27.99 13.62
C ILE A 61 46.98 27.46 13.16
N THR A 62 46.98 26.60 12.14
CA THR A 62 45.76 25.89 11.73
C THR A 62 46.13 24.44 11.53
N ILE A 63 46.22 23.71 12.64
CA ILE A 63 46.50 22.28 12.67
C ILE A 63 45.24 21.58 13.14
N THR A 64 44.83 20.51 12.46
CA THR A 64 43.78 19.61 12.94
C THR A 64 44.45 18.36 13.49
N ASP A 65 44.14 17.97 14.73
CA ASP A 65 44.68 16.75 15.32
C ASP A 65 44.02 15.50 14.72
N ALA A 66 44.50 14.31 15.12
CA ALA A 66 43.95 13.03 14.65
C ALA A 66 42.49 12.78 15.08
N ASN A 67 41.97 13.57 16.04
CA ASN A 67 40.60 13.50 16.53
C ASN A 67 39.71 14.62 15.93
N GLY A 68 40.22 15.39 14.95
CA GLY A 68 39.48 16.46 14.29
C GLY A 68 39.45 17.80 15.04
N ASN A 69 40.13 17.92 16.19
CA ASN A 69 40.17 19.18 16.94
C ASN A 69 41.10 20.19 16.28
N GLN A 70 40.68 21.45 16.22
CA GLN A 70 41.49 22.50 15.63
C GLN A 70 42.38 23.17 16.68
N HIS A 71 43.65 23.32 16.35
CA HIS A 71 44.61 24.11 17.11
C HIS A 71 44.75 25.45 16.40
N GLN A 72 44.29 26.53 17.04
CA GLN A 72 44.17 27.86 16.43
C GLN A 72 45.30 28.80 16.87
N GLN A 73 45.85 28.59 18.07
CA GLN A 73 46.92 29.40 18.63
C GLN A 73 47.96 28.51 19.32
N LEU A 74 49.24 28.80 19.08
CA LEU A 74 50.38 28.13 19.71
C LEU A 74 51.21 29.17 20.43
N GLY A 75 51.22 29.09 21.76
CA GLY A 75 52.13 29.83 22.64
C GLY A 75 53.13 28.88 23.30
N SER A 76 53.92 29.44 24.21
CA SER A 76 54.84 28.66 25.04
C SER A 76 54.86 29.18 26.47
N TYR A 77 55.20 28.31 27.42
CA TYR A 77 55.42 28.68 28.82
C TYR A 77 56.70 28.02 29.33
N THR A 78 57.39 28.69 30.24
CA THR A 78 58.60 28.14 30.87
C THR A 78 58.26 27.62 32.26
N THR A 79 58.57 26.35 32.50
CA THR A 79 58.37 25.69 33.80
C THR A 79 59.36 26.22 34.85
N THR A 80 59.09 25.95 36.13
CA THR A 80 59.97 26.35 37.25
C THR A 80 61.35 25.70 37.23
N THR A 81 61.56 24.65 36.41
CA THR A 81 62.86 24.03 36.16
C THR A 81 63.60 24.61 34.94
N GLY A 82 63.06 25.67 34.33
CA GLY A 82 63.65 26.36 33.17
C GLY A 82 63.34 25.70 31.82
N GLN A 83 62.51 24.65 31.77
CA GLN A 83 62.11 24.03 30.50
C GLN A 83 60.96 24.81 29.85
N THR A 84 61.13 25.23 28.60
CA THR A 84 60.06 25.79 27.76
C THR A 84 59.18 24.67 27.19
N ARG A 85 57.86 24.82 27.30
CA ARG A 85 56.84 23.89 26.79
C ARG A 85 55.82 24.63 25.94
N ALA A 86 55.21 23.95 24.98
CA ALA A 86 54.15 24.52 24.16
C ALA A 86 52.82 24.57 24.95
N ALA A 87 52.04 25.62 24.74
CA ALA A 87 50.64 25.72 25.12
C ALA A 87 49.83 26.04 23.86
N THR A 88 48.68 25.39 23.68
CA THR A 88 47.87 25.59 22.48
C THR A 88 46.39 25.68 22.84
N ASP A 89 45.69 26.56 22.15
CA ASP A 89 44.23 26.64 22.23
C ASP A 89 43.64 25.55 21.33
N VAL A 90 42.97 24.58 21.96
CA VAL A 90 42.31 23.46 21.28
C VAL A 90 40.82 23.72 21.19
N TRP A 91 40.32 23.81 19.97
CA TRP A 91 38.92 23.95 19.62
C TRP A 91 38.38 22.56 19.31
N PHE A 92 37.63 22.01 20.25
CA PHE A 92 37.08 20.67 20.11
C PHE A 92 36.09 20.59 18.96
N GLN A 93 36.19 19.54 18.16
CA GLN A 93 35.11 19.20 17.24
C GLN A 93 33.92 18.73 18.07
N ALA A 94 32.87 19.57 18.16
CA ALA A 94 31.63 19.22 18.82
C ALA A 94 30.61 18.72 17.79
N ASP A 95 29.94 17.62 18.09
CA ASP A 95 28.75 17.19 17.37
C ASP A 95 27.51 17.78 18.08
N PRO A 96 26.84 18.79 17.48
CA PRO A 96 25.74 19.47 18.13
C PRO A 96 24.53 18.56 18.35
N THR A 97 24.42 17.42 17.66
CA THR A 97 23.34 16.44 17.85
C THR A 97 23.28 15.90 19.27
N TYR A 98 24.43 15.82 19.97
CA TYR A 98 24.50 15.34 21.36
C TYR A 98 24.42 16.45 22.40
N SER A 99 24.06 17.67 21.99
CA SER A 99 23.86 18.75 22.95
C SER A 99 22.59 18.51 23.77
N ILE A 100 22.65 18.89 25.05
CA ILE A 100 21.56 18.77 26.01
C ILE A 100 21.35 20.10 26.71
N ALA A 101 20.11 20.39 27.07
CA ALA A 101 19.79 21.58 27.85
C ALA A 101 20.39 21.48 29.27
N THR A 102 21.06 22.54 29.69
CA THR A 102 21.63 22.65 31.05
C THR A 102 20.72 23.40 32.02
N GLU A 103 19.74 24.14 31.50
CA GLU A 103 18.76 24.89 32.28
C GLU A 103 17.47 24.09 32.49
N TRP A 104 17.30 23.54 33.69
CA TRP A 104 16.14 22.75 34.07
C TRP A 104 15.16 23.59 34.86
N ILE A 105 13.86 23.39 34.60
CA ILE A 105 12.78 23.93 35.42
C ILE A 105 12.00 22.78 36.07
N ASP A 106 11.31 23.10 37.16
CA ASP A 106 10.43 22.16 37.82
C ASP A 106 9.29 21.76 36.86
N VAL A 107 9.08 20.46 36.70
CA VAL A 107 8.00 19.91 35.88
C VAL A 107 6.77 19.76 36.78
N PRO A 108 5.65 20.43 36.47
CA PRO A 108 4.38 20.25 37.19
C PRO A 108 3.88 18.80 37.19
N ASP A 109 3.20 18.38 38.26
CA ASP A 109 2.70 17.00 38.44
C ASP A 109 1.78 16.53 37.31
N ASP A 110 0.96 17.43 36.75
CA ASP A 110 0.06 17.13 35.64
C ASP A 110 0.79 16.90 34.32
N ILE A 111 1.99 17.47 34.15
CA ILE A 111 2.89 17.20 33.03
C ILE A 111 3.70 15.92 33.30
N ALA A 112 4.20 15.73 34.52
CA ALA A 112 4.97 14.55 34.91
C ALA A 112 4.17 13.23 34.79
N ALA A 113 2.84 13.30 34.85
CA ALA A 113 1.95 12.16 34.65
C ALA A 113 1.77 11.75 33.18
N LEU A 114 2.18 12.59 32.22
CA LEU A 114 2.08 12.31 30.79
C LEU A 114 3.35 11.61 30.27
N PRO A 115 3.27 10.89 29.14
CA PRO A 115 4.46 10.36 28.46
C PRO A 115 5.51 11.44 28.16
N ASP A 116 6.78 11.12 28.37
CA ASP A 116 7.91 11.98 28.00
C ASP A 116 8.65 11.47 26.75
N ALA A 117 9.41 12.34 26.11
CA ALA A 117 10.34 11.99 25.04
C ALA A 117 11.63 12.80 25.17
N THR A 118 12.77 12.15 24.90
CA THR A 118 14.10 12.77 25.01
C THR A 118 14.33 13.77 23.89
N GLY A 119 14.68 15.01 24.26
CA GLY A 119 15.14 16.04 23.33
C GLY A 119 16.66 16.03 23.20
N TYR A 120 17.16 16.46 22.05
CA TYR A 120 18.58 16.61 21.79
C TYR A 120 18.81 17.69 20.72
N GLY A 121 20.06 18.09 20.52
CA GLY A 121 20.36 19.25 19.69
C GLY A 121 19.83 20.52 20.35
N HIS A 122 19.05 21.29 19.60
CA HIS A 122 18.38 22.48 20.11
C HIS A 122 17.04 22.18 20.80
N VAL A 123 16.60 20.90 20.79
CA VAL A 123 15.31 20.49 21.35
C VAL A 123 15.49 20.03 22.80
N ARG A 124 14.63 20.54 23.70
CA ARG A 124 14.57 20.13 25.12
C ARG A 124 13.71 18.88 25.25
N ASP A 125 13.93 18.08 26.30
CA ASP A 125 13.00 17.00 26.68
C ASP A 125 11.55 17.48 26.69
N LEU A 126 10.63 16.62 26.27
CA LEU A 126 9.26 17.01 25.98
C LEU A 126 8.55 17.56 27.21
N HIS A 127 8.79 16.99 28.40
CA HIS A 127 8.32 17.53 29.68
C HIS A 127 8.82 18.94 29.97
N GLN A 128 10.11 19.21 29.70
CA GLN A 128 10.69 20.54 29.85
C GLN A 128 10.11 21.54 28.83
N ALA A 129 9.81 21.07 27.62
CA ALA A 129 9.15 21.89 26.59
C ALA A 129 7.69 22.20 26.98
N MET A 130 6.93 21.21 27.45
CA MET A 130 5.56 21.38 27.95
C MET A 130 5.50 22.38 29.11
N ALA A 131 6.41 22.27 30.09
CA ALA A 131 6.45 23.17 31.25
C ALA A 131 6.82 24.62 30.86
N ARG A 132 7.38 24.83 29.66
CA ARG A 132 7.74 26.15 29.10
C ARG A 132 6.76 26.65 28.05
N ASP A 133 5.71 25.90 27.73
CA ASP A 133 4.69 26.29 26.76
C ASP A 133 3.54 27.03 27.46
N PRO A 134 3.51 28.37 27.47
CA PRO A 134 2.46 29.12 28.14
C PRO A 134 1.07 28.89 27.53
N GLY A 135 0.99 28.38 26.29
CA GLY A 135 -0.27 28.06 25.62
C GLY A 135 -0.80 26.66 25.95
N GLY A 136 0.00 25.80 26.57
CA GLY A 136 -0.36 24.41 26.92
C GLY A 136 -0.69 23.53 25.70
N ARG A 137 -0.26 23.92 24.49
CA ARG A 137 -0.53 23.18 23.25
C ARG A 137 0.18 21.84 23.24
N LEU A 138 1.44 21.78 23.70
CA LEU A 138 2.19 20.53 23.78
C LEU A 138 1.51 19.53 24.73
N GLN A 139 1.09 19.98 25.91
CA GLN A 139 0.37 19.16 26.89
C GLN A 139 -0.95 18.62 26.32
N GLN A 140 -1.69 19.45 25.57
CA GLN A 140 -2.91 19.02 24.89
C GLN A 140 -2.65 17.95 23.83
N LEU A 141 -1.59 18.11 23.02
CA LEU A 141 -1.24 17.16 21.97
C LEU A 141 -0.81 15.81 22.55
N VAL A 142 0.01 15.81 23.60
CA VAL A 142 0.38 14.56 24.30
C VAL A 142 -0.85 13.88 24.92
N THR A 143 -1.74 14.66 25.54
CA THR A 143 -3.00 14.14 26.08
C THR A 143 -3.87 13.50 24.98
N GLN A 144 -4.06 14.19 23.85
CA GLN A 144 -4.80 13.66 22.70
C GLN A 144 -4.15 12.39 22.14
N TYR A 145 -2.82 12.39 22.01
CA TYR A 145 -2.07 11.22 21.56
C TYR A 145 -2.39 10.00 22.43
N THR A 146 -2.34 10.14 23.75
CA THR A 146 -2.63 9.04 24.70
C THR A 146 -4.07 8.54 24.71
N GLN A 147 -5.04 9.37 24.30
CA GLN A 147 -6.47 9.03 24.30
C GLN A 147 -6.94 8.43 22.96
N THR A 148 -6.15 8.58 21.90
CA THR A 148 -6.55 8.22 20.55
C THR A 148 -6.25 6.75 20.27
N SER A 149 -7.30 5.93 20.11
CA SER A 149 -7.16 4.51 19.75
C SER A 149 -6.83 4.29 18.27
N ASP A 150 -7.14 5.26 17.40
CA ASP A 150 -6.88 5.20 15.96
C ASP A 150 -5.40 5.51 15.62
N ALA A 151 -4.74 4.60 14.91
CA ALA A 151 -3.31 4.72 14.59
C ALA A 151 -2.99 5.86 13.61
N ALA A 152 -3.86 6.13 12.64
CA ALA A 152 -3.67 7.19 11.65
C ALA A 152 -3.81 8.58 12.29
N GLN A 153 -4.79 8.72 13.18
CA GLN A 153 -4.97 9.94 13.98
C GLN A 153 -3.79 10.13 14.93
N ARG A 154 -3.30 9.07 15.60
CA ARG A 154 -2.08 9.15 16.41
C ARG A 154 -0.88 9.62 15.61
N ASP A 155 -0.68 9.11 14.39
CA ASP A 155 0.43 9.55 13.53
C ASP A 155 0.32 11.03 13.18
N THR A 156 -0.89 11.49 12.87
CA THR A 156 -1.17 12.91 12.59
C THR A 156 -0.86 13.80 13.82
N ILE A 157 -1.30 13.37 15.01
CA ILE A 157 -1.03 14.08 16.27
C ILE A 157 0.47 14.09 16.57
N LEU A 158 1.19 13.00 16.32
CA LEU A 158 2.63 12.90 16.54
C LEU A 158 3.40 13.88 15.64
N ILE A 159 3.01 14.00 14.37
CA ILE A 159 3.61 14.98 13.45
C ILE A 159 3.37 16.41 13.95
N ASP A 160 2.13 16.73 14.36
CA ASP A 160 1.79 18.06 14.89
C ASP A 160 2.53 18.36 16.21
N LEU A 161 2.66 17.35 17.08
CA LEU A 161 3.44 17.41 18.30
C LEU A 161 4.90 17.75 18.01
N ILE A 162 5.55 17.05 17.09
CA ILE A 162 6.94 17.32 16.72
C ILE A 162 7.09 18.75 16.17
N TYR A 163 6.17 19.21 15.32
CA TYR A 163 6.23 20.58 14.79
C TYR A 163 6.09 21.65 15.86
N HIS A 164 5.18 21.48 16.81
CA HIS A 164 5.04 22.40 17.93
C HIS A 164 6.21 22.31 18.91
N TRP A 165 6.78 21.12 19.09
CA TRP A 165 7.90 20.87 20.00
C TRP A 165 9.19 21.53 19.50
N THR A 166 9.42 21.51 18.19
CA THR A 166 10.55 22.20 17.54
C THR A 166 10.25 23.65 17.17
N GLY A 167 9.00 24.12 17.28
CA GLY A 167 8.62 25.50 16.99
C GLY A 167 8.46 25.84 15.49
N VAL A 168 8.39 24.83 14.62
CA VAL A 168 8.35 24.97 13.16
C VAL A 168 6.93 24.96 12.58
N GLN A 169 5.88 24.85 13.39
CA GLN A 169 4.49 24.69 12.94
C GLN A 169 4.00 25.78 11.97
N ASN A 170 4.58 26.98 12.05
CA ASN A 170 4.19 28.13 11.23
C ASN A 170 5.02 28.27 9.94
N VAL A 171 5.99 27.38 9.71
CA VAL A 171 6.80 27.38 8.49
C VAL A 171 5.94 26.94 7.32
N ALA A 172 5.99 27.68 6.21
CA ALA A 172 5.21 27.34 5.02
C ALA A 172 5.74 26.02 4.43
N PRO A 173 4.89 24.99 4.23
CA PRO A 173 5.34 23.64 3.83
C PRO A 173 6.21 23.58 2.57
N LYS A 174 6.00 24.53 1.65
CA LYS A 174 6.70 24.61 0.36
C LYS A 174 7.84 25.63 0.33
N SER A 175 8.18 26.27 1.45
CA SER A 175 9.20 27.33 1.50
C SER A 175 10.59 26.88 1.04
N ARG A 176 10.90 25.58 1.23
CA ARG A 176 12.18 24.96 0.87
C ARG A 176 12.08 23.91 -0.23
N ALA A 177 10.90 23.77 -0.84
CA ALA A 177 10.68 22.89 -1.97
C ALA A 177 11.02 23.63 -3.27
N ASN A 178 12.20 23.39 -3.84
CA ASN A 178 12.59 24.00 -5.12
C ASN A 178 12.33 23.04 -6.28
N PHE A 179 11.55 23.48 -7.27
CA PHE A 179 11.14 22.79 -8.50
C PHE A 179 10.22 21.57 -8.33
N SER A 180 9.48 21.25 -9.39
CA SER A 180 8.48 20.16 -9.52
C SER A 180 8.99 18.73 -9.26
N TYR A 181 10.19 18.58 -8.71
CA TYR A 181 10.87 17.31 -8.45
C TYR A 181 11.26 17.08 -6.97
N ASN A 182 11.01 18.05 -6.06
CA ASN A 182 11.40 17.95 -4.65
C ASN A 182 10.20 18.19 -3.71
N ALA A 183 9.63 17.11 -3.16
CA ALA A 183 8.39 17.12 -2.39
C ALA A 183 8.59 16.97 -0.87
N ILE A 184 9.67 17.53 -0.30
CA ILE A 184 9.82 17.55 1.16
C ILE A 184 9.11 18.75 1.76
N ASP A 185 8.31 18.50 2.79
CA ASP A 185 7.71 19.54 3.63
C ASP A 185 8.81 20.24 4.43
N ALA A 186 8.95 21.56 4.26
CA ALA A 186 9.98 22.36 4.93
C ALA A 186 9.95 22.21 6.46
N ARG A 187 8.77 21.98 7.05
CA ARG A 187 8.62 21.74 8.50
C ARG A 187 9.32 20.48 8.96
N LYS A 188 9.31 19.41 8.15
CA LYS A 188 10.03 18.16 8.46
C LYS A 188 11.54 18.38 8.45
N LEU A 189 12.03 19.14 7.48
CA LEU A 189 13.45 19.47 7.39
C LEU A 189 13.90 20.35 8.56
N GLU A 190 13.18 21.43 8.83
CA GLU A 190 13.54 22.34 9.93
C GLU A 190 13.44 21.64 11.30
N ALA A 191 12.45 20.76 11.51
CA ALA A 191 12.42 19.94 12.71
C ALA A 191 13.65 19.03 12.85
N LEU A 192 14.12 18.41 11.76
CA LEU A 192 15.36 17.64 11.78
C LEU A 192 16.58 18.51 12.12
N GLU A 193 16.66 19.72 11.59
CA GLU A 193 17.76 20.66 11.86
C GLU A 193 17.80 21.06 13.34
N GLU A 194 16.65 21.25 13.98
CA GLU A 194 16.56 21.50 15.42
C GLU A 194 17.09 20.30 16.24
N PHE A 195 16.68 19.07 15.91
CA PHE A 195 17.17 17.88 16.59
C PHE A 195 18.66 17.60 16.32
N MET A 196 19.16 17.90 15.12
CA MET A 196 20.59 17.79 14.82
C MET A 196 21.42 18.92 15.44
N GLY A 197 20.78 20.00 15.91
CA GLY A 197 21.45 21.20 16.40
C GLY A 197 22.24 21.95 15.32
N GLN A 198 21.92 21.73 14.04
CA GLN A 198 22.57 22.39 12.91
C GLN A 198 21.68 22.39 11.67
N GLU A 199 21.80 23.45 10.86
CA GLU A 199 21.11 23.55 9.58
C GLU A 199 21.65 22.56 8.54
N TRP A 200 20.77 22.11 7.65
CA TRP A 200 21.14 21.26 6.53
C TRP A 200 21.74 22.10 5.40
N TYR A 201 22.81 21.58 4.82
CA TYR A 201 23.49 22.19 3.67
C TYR A 201 23.93 21.14 2.66
N GLY A 202 23.26 21.10 1.51
CA GLY A 202 23.67 20.30 0.37
C GLY A 202 24.60 21.04 -0.58
N THR A 203 25.34 20.29 -1.39
CA THR A 203 26.15 20.85 -2.48
C THR A 203 25.42 20.66 -3.80
N TRP A 204 25.10 21.76 -4.49
CA TRP A 204 24.48 21.73 -5.80
C TRP A 204 25.49 21.25 -6.87
N CYS A 205 25.01 20.87 -8.07
CA CYS A 205 25.81 20.28 -9.15
C CYS A 205 27.04 21.10 -9.57
N TRP A 206 27.09 22.38 -9.19
CA TRP A 206 28.17 23.33 -9.50
C TRP A 206 29.03 23.71 -8.27
N GLY A 207 28.89 23.00 -7.15
CA GLY A 207 29.70 23.21 -5.93
C GLY A 207 29.15 24.24 -4.94
N THR A 208 28.04 24.91 -5.25
CA THR A 208 27.40 25.89 -4.35
C THR A 208 26.69 25.16 -3.19
N ARG A 209 26.95 25.60 -1.96
CA ARG A 209 26.18 25.18 -0.77
C ARG A 209 24.78 25.82 -0.81
N ASP A 210 23.74 25.02 -0.62
CA ASP A 210 22.35 25.46 -0.59
C ASP A 210 21.64 24.81 0.60
N HIS A 211 20.76 25.56 1.24
CA HIS A 211 19.90 25.07 2.31
C HIS A 211 18.71 24.31 1.73
N ASN A 212 18.32 24.51 0.48
CA ASN A 212 17.18 23.78 -0.07
C ASN A 212 17.60 22.40 -0.59
N PRO A 213 16.93 21.31 -0.14
CA PRO A 213 17.25 19.97 -0.58
C PRO A 213 16.87 19.74 -2.04
N HIS A 214 17.82 19.16 -2.79
CA HIS A 214 17.67 18.86 -4.22
C HIS A 214 17.80 17.37 -4.51
N GLY A 215 17.18 16.91 -5.60
CA GLY A 215 17.45 15.61 -6.23
C GLY A 215 17.33 14.43 -5.27
N ARG A 216 18.44 13.71 -5.04
CA ARG A 216 18.48 12.50 -4.20
C ARG A 216 18.49 12.77 -2.68
N ALA A 217 18.60 14.03 -2.24
CA ALA A 217 18.65 14.35 -0.81
C ALA A 217 17.27 14.24 -0.14
N ALA A 218 16.20 14.60 -0.84
CA ALA A 218 14.85 14.62 -0.27
C ALA A 218 14.40 13.23 0.24
N PRO A 219 14.57 12.10 -0.49
CA PRO A 219 14.26 10.78 0.05
C PRO A 219 15.07 10.40 1.30
N VAL A 220 16.35 10.79 1.35
CA VAL A 220 17.21 10.51 2.52
C VAL A 220 16.77 11.30 3.74
N LEU A 221 16.41 12.57 3.55
CA LEU A 221 15.90 13.43 4.62
C LEU A 221 14.52 12.99 5.11
N LEU A 222 13.64 12.55 4.21
CA LEU A 222 12.36 11.97 4.59
C LEU A 222 12.54 10.68 5.40
N ASN A 223 13.48 9.82 5.01
CA ASN A 223 13.83 8.63 5.81
C ASN A 223 14.39 9.02 7.19
N ALA A 224 15.22 10.06 7.29
CA ALA A 224 15.70 10.56 8.59
C ALA A 224 14.56 11.12 9.45
N TRP A 225 13.59 11.81 8.83
CA TRP A 225 12.37 12.26 9.48
C TRP A 225 11.54 11.09 10.01
N ASP A 226 11.38 10.03 9.21
CA ASP A 226 10.64 8.84 9.64
C ASP A 226 11.34 8.14 10.81
N GLN A 227 12.68 8.07 10.80
CA GLN A 227 13.45 7.54 11.93
C GLN A 227 13.26 8.35 13.21
N LEU A 228 13.31 9.69 13.12
CA LEU A 228 13.01 10.59 14.25
C LEU A 228 11.59 10.35 14.78
N LYS A 229 10.61 10.25 13.87
CA LYS A 229 9.21 9.99 14.22
C LYS A 229 9.04 8.65 14.93
N GLU A 230 9.67 7.58 14.44
CA GLU A 230 9.63 6.25 15.08
C GLU A 230 10.31 6.25 16.46
N LEU A 231 11.40 7.00 16.64
CA LEU A 231 12.07 7.15 17.93
C LEU A 231 11.13 7.81 18.96
N ILE A 232 10.57 8.97 18.61
CA ILE A 232 9.70 9.75 19.50
C ILE A 232 8.39 8.97 19.75
N GLY A 233 7.77 8.45 18.70
CA GLY A 233 6.56 7.64 18.78
C GLY A 233 6.76 6.40 19.65
N GLY A 234 7.89 5.71 19.51
CA GLY A 234 8.25 4.56 20.34
C GLY A 234 8.32 4.90 21.84
N GLN A 235 8.94 6.02 22.19
CA GLN A 235 9.02 6.50 23.58
C GLN A 235 7.64 6.82 24.16
N LEU A 236 6.79 7.51 23.40
CA LEU A 236 5.43 7.87 23.84
C LEU A 236 4.52 6.63 23.93
N MET A 237 4.60 5.71 22.98
CA MET A 237 3.82 4.46 22.97
C MET A 237 4.19 3.55 24.15
N ALA A 238 5.49 3.44 24.47
CA ALA A 238 5.98 2.64 25.59
C ALA A 238 5.43 3.11 26.94
N GLN A 239 5.15 4.40 27.09
CA GLN A 239 4.60 5.02 28.29
C GLN A 239 3.07 5.17 28.26
N SER A 240 2.41 4.79 27.16
CA SER A 240 0.96 4.91 26.98
C SER A 240 0.32 3.59 26.54
N HIS A 241 0.03 3.43 25.25
CA HIS A 241 -0.74 2.32 24.68
C HIS A 241 -0.07 0.95 24.86
N LEU A 242 1.26 0.93 24.88
CA LEU A 242 2.06 -0.28 25.03
C LEU A 242 2.60 -0.45 26.45
N LYS A 243 2.25 0.46 27.38
CA LYS A 243 2.69 0.38 28.78
C LYS A 243 2.45 -1.00 29.41
N PRO A 244 1.32 -1.69 29.18
CA PRO A 244 1.13 -3.05 29.69
C PRO A 244 2.19 -4.05 29.20
N LEU A 245 2.71 -3.90 27.98
CA LEU A 245 3.77 -4.77 27.45
C LEU A 245 5.14 -4.36 28.01
N PHE A 246 5.45 -3.05 28.00
CA PHE A 246 6.74 -2.56 28.49
C PHE A 246 6.95 -2.78 30.00
N ASP A 247 5.90 -2.67 30.82
CA ASP A 247 5.96 -2.97 32.27
C ASP A 247 6.30 -4.44 32.57
N ARG A 248 6.20 -5.33 31.57
CA ARG A 248 6.51 -6.77 31.70
C ARG A 248 7.93 -7.13 31.27
N ILE A 249 8.71 -6.17 30.80
CA ILE A 249 10.13 -6.39 30.48
C ILE A 249 10.92 -6.40 31.79
N THR A 250 11.57 -7.53 32.08
CA THR A 250 12.44 -7.64 33.26
C THR A 250 13.89 -7.47 32.87
N TYR A 251 14.59 -6.55 33.52
CA TYR A 251 15.97 -6.21 33.17
C TYR A 251 16.99 -6.89 34.07
N THR A 252 18.04 -7.43 33.45
CA THR A 252 19.19 -8.03 34.13
C THR A 252 20.48 -7.41 33.60
N TRP A 253 21.49 -7.26 34.47
CA TRP A 253 22.79 -6.75 34.04
C TRP A 253 23.61 -7.86 33.38
N ASP A 254 24.11 -7.62 32.17
CA ASP A 254 25.01 -8.52 31.45
C ASP A 254 26.46 -8.07 31.63
N ASP A 255 27.21 -8.79 32.48
CA ASP A 255 28.62 -8.51 32.73
C ASP A 255 29.53 -8.68 31.50
N THR A 256 29.14 -9.50 30.52
CA THR A 256 29.93 -9.71 29.30
C THR A 256 29.78 -8.52 28.36
N ARG A 257 28.55 -8.02 28.21
CA ARG A 257 28.24 -6.89 27.32
C ARG A 257 28.37 -5.53 28.00
N GLN A 258 28.49 -5.50 29.33
CA GLN A 258 28.47 -4.27 30.15
C GLN A 258 27.22 -3.41 29.86
N THR A 259 26.08 -4.07 29.67
CA THR A 259 24.80 -3.45 29.32
C THR A 259 23.66 -4.10 30.08
N LEU A 260 22.53 -3.39 30.15
CA LEU A 260 21.28 -3.91 30.69
C LEU A 260 20.57 -4.74 29.60
N GLN A 261 20.17 -5.97 29.93
CA GLN A 261 19.47 -6.87 29.03
C GLN A 261 18.04 -7.11 29.51
N GLY A 262 17.07 -6.76 28.67
CA GLY A 262 15.65 -7.00 28.90
C GLY A 262 15.21 -8.40 28.47
N ASP A 263 14.53 -9.10 29.36
CA ASP A 263 13.84 -10.36 29.10
C ASP A 263 12.39 -10.09 28.69
N LEU A 264 12.00 -10.65 27.54
CA LEU A 264 10.69 -10.48 26.91
C LEU A 264 9.73 -11.66 27.17
N THR A 265 10.10 -12.62 28.02
CA THR A 265 9.28 -13.80 28.34
C THR A 265 7.90 -13.39 28.89
N GLY A 266 7.86 -12.40 29.78
CA GLY A 266 6.60 -11.87 30.33
C GLY A 266 5.71 -11.22 29.27
N VAL A 267 6.32 -10.60 28.26
CA VAL A 267 5.61 -10.00 27.12
C VAL A 267 4.99 -11.09 26.24
N ALA A 268 5.78 -12.11 25.88
CA ALA A 268 5.31 -13.21 25.05
C ALA A 268 4.17 -14.00 25.71
N ALA A 269 4.25 -14.25 27.02
CA ALA A 269 3.18 -14.89 27.77
C ALA A 269 1.88 -14.08 27.72
N TYR A 270 1.96 -12.76 27.91
CA TYR A 270 0.79 -11.89 27.81
C TYR A 270 0.17 -11.89 26.40
N LEU A 271 0.99 -11.79 25.35
CA LEU A 271 0.49 -11.88 23.97
C LEU A 271 -0.17 -13.23 23.70
N GLY A 272 0.37 -14.32 24.24
CA GLY A 272 -0.23 -15.65 24.14
C GLY A 272 -1.58 -15.80 24.84
N GLU A 273 -1.81 -15.07 25.94
CA GLU A 273 -3.13 -14.99 26.57
C GLU A 273 -4.12 -14.15 25.73
N GLN A 274 -3.65 -13.04 25.14
CA GLN A 274 -4.51 -12.13 24.38
C GLN A 274 -4.89 -12.65 23.00
N VAL A 275 -4.02 -13.42 22.33
CA VAL A 275 -4.29 -13.91 20.98
C VAL A 275 -5.53 -14.81 20.92
N GLY A 276 -5.82 -15.55 21.98
CA GLY A 276 -7.04 -16.37 22.08
C GLY A 276 -8.32 -15.58 22.34
N LEU A 277 -8.22 -14.33 22.79
CA LEU A 277 -9.36 -13.46 23.09
C LEU A 277 -9.66 -12.49 21.94
N ASN A 278 -8.62 -11.81 21.43
CA ASN A 278 -8.73 -10.81 20.36
C ASN A 278 -7.52 -10.90 19.42
N PRO A 279 -7.53 -11.83 18.43
CA PRO A 279 -6.40 -12.06 17.54
C PRO A 279 -5.92 -10.81 16.81
N SER A 280 -6.84 -10.05 16.20
CA SER A 280 -6.51 -8.83 15.43
C SER A 280 -5.91 -7.73 16.31
N VAL A 281 -6.44 -7.52 17.52
CA VAL A 281 -5.87 -6.52 18.45
C VAL A 281 -4.49 -6.95 18.92
N THR A 282 -4.30 -8.25 19.16
CA THR A 282 -3.00 -8.81 19.58
C THR A 282 -1.95 -8.69 18.47
N ALA A 283 -2.36 -8.87 17.21
CA ALA A 283 -1.52 -8.64 16.04
C ALA A 283 -1.05 -7.18 15.96
N ASP A 284 -1.97 -6.22 16.09
CA ASP A 284 -1.64 -4.80 16.11
C ASP A 284 -0.70 -4.44 17.28
N GLN A 285 -0.95 -4.96 18.48
CA GLN A 285 -0.09 -4.76 19.65
C GLN A 285 1.31 -5.34 19.46
N THR A 286 1.43 -6.52 18.87
CA THR A 286 2.72 -7.17 18.61
C THR A 286 3.53 -6.37 17.60
N ARG A 287 2.89 -5.91 16.52
CA ARG A 287 3.51 -5.01 15.53
C ARG A 287 4.01 -3.73 16.19
N ASP A 288 3.14 -3.05 16.93
CA ASP A 288 3.42 -1.74 17.49
C ASP A 288 4.51 -1.84 18.58
N PHE A 289 4.52 -2.91 19.37
CA PHE A 289 5.59 -3.22 20.33
C PHE A 289 6.94 -3.47 19.65
N ALA A 290 6.95 -4.30 18.61
CA ALA A 290 8.15 -4.57 17.82
C ALA A 290 8.70 -3.29 17.16
N ARG A 291 7.82 -2.45 16.60
CA ARG A 291 8.18 -1.13 16.05
C ARG A 291 8.73 -0.18 17.11
N ALA A 292 8.09 -0.09 18.27
CA ALA A 292 8.56 0.78 19.35
C ALA A 292 9.96 0.38 19.83
N LEU A 293 10.22 -0.92 20.02
CA LEU A 293 11.57 -1.41 20.36
C LEU A 293 12.59 -1.06 19.28
N LYS A 294 12.23 -1.21 18.00
CA LYS A 294 13.11 -0.87 16.88
C LYS A 294 13.37 0.63 16.77
N GLY A 295 12.33 1.45 16.81
CA GLY A 295 12.41 2.91 16.71
C GLY A 295 13.27 3.52 17.82
N MET A 296 13.18 2.96 19.02
CA MET A 296 14.04 3.35 20.15
C MET A 296 15.47 2.78 20.08
N GLY A 297 15.80 1.96 19.07
CA GLY A 297 17.11 1.29 19.00
C GLY A 297 17.34 0.23 20.09
N ALA A 298 16.27 -0.26 20.73
CA ALA A 298 16.33 -1.15 21.89
C ALA A 298 16.50 -2.63 21.55
N LEU A 299 16.49 -3.02 20.27
CA LEU A 299 16.62 -4.43 19.85
C LEU A 299 17.93 -5.08 20.30
N GLY A 300 19.00 -4.30 20.46
CA GLY A 300 20.28 -4.77 20.98
C GLY A 300 20.29 -5.01 22.50
N SER A 301 19.31 -4.47 23.23
CA SER A 301 19.21 -4.50 24.68
C SER A 301 18.13 -5.45 25.19
N VAL A 302 17.53 -6.28 24.32
CA VAL A 302 16.47 -7.23 24.69
C VAL A 302 16.70 -8.60 24.05
N ASP A 303 16.16 -9.67 24.64
CA ASP A 303 16.19 -11.02 24.07
C ASP A 303 15.23 -11.17 22.87
N THR A 304 15.67 -10.68 21.72
CA THR A 304 14.90 -10.76 20.45
C THR A 304 14.76 -12.19 19.94
N VAL A 305 15.77 -13.05 20.14
CA VAL A 305 15.75 -14.43 19.65
C VAL A 305 14.74 -15.28 20.42
N GLY A 306 14.78 -15.21 21.76
CA GLY A 306 13.80 -15.89 22.61
C GLY A 306 12.38 -15.38 22.36
N PHE A 307 12.21 -14.07 22.19
CA PHE A 307 10.92 -13.49 21.86
C PHE A 307 10.38 -13.96 20.51
N GLN A 308 11.22 -14.00 19.47
CA GLN A 308 10.83 -14.48 18.15
C GLN A 308 10.34 -15.94 18.18
N GLN A 309 11.03 -16.80 18.93
CA GLN A 309 10.64 -18.20 19.10
C GLN A 309 9.30 -18.32 19.84
N ALA A 310 9.11 -17.54 20.90
CA ALA A 310 7.88 -17.55 21.68
C ALA A 310 6.68 -17.05 20.87
N VAL A 311 6.87 -15.97 20.10
CA VAL A 311 5.83 -15.40 19.24
C VAL A 311 5.49 -16.34 18.08
N ALA A 312 6.47 -17.03 17.49
CA ALA A 312 6.22 -18.01 16.44
C ALA A 312 5.35 -19.18 16.90
N ALA A 313 5.44 -19.56 18.18
CA ALA A 313 4.57 -20.57 18.78
C ALA A 313 3.10 -20.13 18.90
N LEU A 314 2.80 -18.83 18.77
CA LEU A 314 1.44 -18.28 18.78
C LEU A 314 0.75 -18.40 17.42
N GLY A 315 1.51 -18.62 16.34
CA GLY A 315 1.00 -18.79 14.97
C GLY A 315 1.89 -18.13 13.90
N GLY A 316 1.80 -18.63 12.67
CA GLY A 316 2.58 -18.13 11.53
C GLY A 316 2.34 -16.65 11.22
N GLU A 317 1.09 -16.19 11.40
CA GLU A 317 0.71 -14.78 11.23
C GLU A 317 1.48 -13.87 12.22
N MET A 318 1.51 -14.24 13.51
CA MET A 318 2.18 -13.45 14.53
C MET A 318 3.71 -13.41 14.33
N ALA A 319 4.29 -14.54 13.87
CA ALA A 319 5.69 -14.60 13.49
C ALA A 319 6.01 -13.65 12.34
N GLY A 320 5.16 -13.65 11.30
CA GLY A 320 5.30 -12.76 10.14
C GLY A 320 5.24 -11.29 10.56
N ILE A 321 4.26 -10.92 11.38
CA ILE A 321 4.10 -9.54 11.89
C ILE A 321 5.36 -9.05 12.59
N LEU A 322 5.90 -9.87 13.50
CA LEU A 322 7.11 -9.54 14.25
C LEU A 322 8.32 -9.36 13.33
N ASN A 323 8.51 -10.30 12.40
CA ASN A 323 9.62 -10.28 11.46
C ASN A 323 9.57 -9.02 10.58
N THR A 324 8.42 -8.69 10.01
CA THR A 324 8.24 -7.50 9.16
C THR A 324 8.54 -6.21 9.94
N ALA A 325 8.02 -6.10 11.16
CA ALA A 325 8.26 -4.93 12.01
C ALA A 325 9.76 -4.73 12.28
N TRP A 326 10.51 -5.82 12.45
CA TRP A 326 11.95 -5.75 12.68
C TRP A 326 12.79 -5.57 11.41
N THR A 327 12.35 -6.05 10.24
CA THR A 327 13.04 -5.78 8.97
C THR A 327 12.85 -4.34 8.50
N GLY A 328 11.76 -3.67 8.90
CA GLY A 328 11.53 -2.23 8.61
C GLY A 328 10.70 -1.97 7.36
N LEU A 329 10.01 -2.97 6.87
CA LEU A 329 8.97 -2.82 5.84
C LEU A 329 7.70 -2.34 6.55
N VAL A 330 7.62 -1.03 6.78
CA VAL A 330 6.50 -0.41 7.49
C VAL A 330 5.78 0.51 6.53
N ALA A 331 4.49 0.25 6.30
CA ALA A 331 3.63 1.18 5.57
C ALA A 331 3.15 2.34 6.46
N THR A 332 2.71 3.39 5.78
CA THR A 332 2.10 4.60 6.30
C THR A 332 0.61 4.61 5.95
N GLN A 333 -0.04 5.78 5.99
CA GLN A 333 -1.43 5.94 5.52
C GLN A 333 -1.49 6.55 4.10
N GLY A 334 -0.35 6.60 3.43
CA GLY A 334 -0.20 7.09 2.06
C GLY A 334 0.21 5.96 1.12
N HIS A 335 0.47 6.29 -0.14
CA HIS A 335 0.87 5.32 -1.16
C HIS A 335 2.27 4.75 -0.90
N ASP A 336 2.33 3.49 -0.50
CA ASP A 336 3.54 2.80 -0.11
C ASP A 336 3.94 1.72 -1.11
N THR A 337 5.24 1.42 -1.15
CA THR A 337 5.78 0.29 -1.91
C THR A 337 6.61 -0.57 -0.97
N LEU A 338 6.07 -1.72 -0.58
CA LEU A 338 6.70 -2.68 0.30
C LEU A 338 7.17 -3.88 -0.51
N THR A 339 8.45 -4.22 -0.42
CA THR A 339 9.04 -5.33 -1.17
C THR A 339 9.94 -6.19 -0.30
N SER A 340 9.65 -7.48 -0.23
CA SER A 340 10.43 -8.49 0.49
C SER A 340 10.60 -9.73 -0.37
N THR A 341 11.76 -9.90 -1.01
CA THR A 341 11.98 -10.94 -2.03
C THR A 341 12.68 -12.20 -1.48
N GLY A 342 12.61 -12.43 -0.17
CA GLY A 342 13.25 -13.57 0.50
C GLY A 342 12.40 -14.85 0.47
N SER A 343 12.96 -15.94 0.99
CA SER A 343 12.25 -17.22 1.16
C SER A 343 11.61 -17.37 2.54
N ALA A 344 11.63 -16.33 3.35
CA ALA A 344 11.02 -16.33 4.68
C ALA A 344 9.57 -15.86 4.57
N ASN A 345 8.68 -16.40 5.40
CA ASN A 345 7.30 -15.95 5.48
C ASN A 345 7.24 -14.48 5.91
N GLN A 346 6.48 -13.69 5.17
CA GLN A 346 6.27 -12.27 5.35
C GLN A 346 4.83 -12.00 5.78
N TYR A 347 4.63 -10.93 6.53
CA TYR A 347 3.32 -10.31 6.71
C TYR A 347 3.45 -8.86 6.27
N LEU A 348 2.94 -8.50 5.11
CA LEU A 348 2.94 -7.12 4.63
C LEU A 348 1.55 -6.52 4.77
N ARG A 349 1.48 -5.31 5.33
CA ARG A 349 0.23 -4.54 5.45
C ARG A 349 0.42 -3.12 4.95
N GLY A 350 -0.36 -2.69 3.95
CA GLY A 350 -0.32 -1.36 3.34
C GLY A 350 -1.02 -0.27 4.16
N LEU A 351 -2.02 -0.67 4.96
CA LEU A 351 -2.85 0.20 5.81
C LEU A 351 -3.81 1.08 5.01
N GLY A 352 -3.36 2.20 4.47
CA GLY A 352 -4.22 3.15 3.78
C GLY A 352 -3.44 3.82 2.66
N GLY A 353 -4.10 4.10 1.54
CA GLY A 353 -3.40 4.50 0.32
C GLY A 353 -3.60 3.48 -0.78
N ASN A 354 -3.01 3.74 -1.94
CA ASN A 354 -2.94 2.78 -3.03
C ASN A 354 -1.53 2.22 -3.02
N ASP A 355 -1.38 1.03 -2.48
CA ASP A 355 -0.11 0.45 -2.10
C ASP A 355 0.32 -0.64 -3.07
N THR A 356 1.63 -0.89 -3.12
CA THR A 356 2.20 -2.01 -3.86
C THR A 356 2.96 -2.90 -2.89
N LEU A 357 2.43 -4.09 -2.64
CA LEU A 357 3.03 -5.09 -1.75
C LEU A 357 3.55 -6.23 -2.59
N THR A 358 4.83 -6.58 -2.43
CA THR A 358 5.47 -7.68 -3.15
C THR A 358 6.28 -8.52 -2.20
N THR A 359 5.95 -9.80 -2.11
CA THR A 359 6.66 -10.79 -1.32
C THR A 359 7.44 -11.77 -2.20
N GLY A 360 7.93 -12.86 -1.63
CA GLY A 360 9.03 -13.64 -2.19
C GLY A 360 8.60 -15.06 -2.55
N THR A 361 9.29 -16.04 -1.95
CA THR A 361 8.94 -17.46 -2.13
C THR A 361 8.46 -18.09 -0.82
N GLY A 362 8.05 -17.26 0.14
CA GLY A 362 7.62 -17.69 1.47
C GLY A 362 6.17 -18.17 1.44
N HIS A 363 5.63 -18.45 2.62
CA HIS A 363 4.18 -18.52 2.81
C HIS A 363 3.75 -17.18 3.40
N ASP A 364 3.36 -16.27 2.52
CA ASP A 364 3.27 -14.86 2.83
C ASP A 364 1.81 -14.45 3.10
N ILE A 365 1.63 -13.42 3.93
CA ILE A 365 0.33 -12.81 4.20
C ILE A 365 0.36 -11.38 3.72
N LEU A 366 -0.56 -11.00 2.84
CA LEU A 366 -0.64 -9.68 2.25
C LEU A 366 -2.01 -9.05 2.56
N ASP A 367 -1.97 -7.85 3.12
CA ASP A 367 -3.14 -7.05 3.50
C ASP A 367 -2.96 -5.64 2.92
N GLY A 368 -3.66 -5.31 1.82
CA GLY A 368 -3.56 -3.98 1.21
C GLY A 368 -3.99 -2.88 2.17
N GLY A 369 -5.12 -3.09 2.84
CA GLY A 369 -5.75 -2.07 3.66
C GLY A 369 -6.75 -1.27 2.81
N THR A 370 -6.95 0.01 3.12
CA THR A 370 -7.91 0.84 2.39
C THR A 370 -7.26 1.59 1.23
N GLY A 371 -7.84 1.49 0.05
CA GLY A 371 -7.46 2.13 -1.19
C GLY A 371 -7.42 1.10 -2.31
N ASN A 372 -6.73 1.40 -3.40
CA ASN A 372 -6.63 0.48 -4.54
C ASN A 372 -5.23 -0.13 -4.58
N ASP A 373 -5.09 -1.33 -4.07
CA ASP A 373 -3.80 -1.94 -3.82
C ASP A 373 -3.39 -2.95 -4.90
N THR A 374 -2.09 -3.17 -5.02
CA THR A 374 -1.51 -4.24 -5.84
C THR A 374 -0.71 -5.18 -4.95
N LEU A 375 -1.20 -6.41 -4.82
CA LEU A 375 -0.63 -7.44 -3.95
C LEU A 375 -0.02 -8.55 -4.81
N THR A 376 1.25 -8.86 -4.57
CA THR A 376 1.98 -9.90 -5.29
C THR A 376 2.63 -10.85 -4.29
N GLY A 377 2.04 -12.05 -4.11
CA GLY A 377 2.51 -13.05 -3.16
C GLY A 377 3.82 -13.72 -3.60
N GLY A 378 3.87 -14.12 -4.87
CA GLY A 378 5.03 -14.77 -5.45
C GLY A 378 4.84 -16.27 -5.53
N LEU A 379 5.83 -17.04 -5.07
CA LEU A 379 5.74 -18.51 -5.01
C LEU A 379 5.46 -18.95 -3.58
N GLY A 380 4.79 -20.08 -3.41
CA GLY A 380 4.48 -20.64 -2.09
C GLY A 380 3.03 -20.43 -1.74
N ASP A 381 2.57 -21.01 -0.62
CA ASP A 381 1.16 -20.90 -0.21
C ASP A 381 0.93 -19.56 0.51
N ASP A 382 0.40 -18.59 -0.21
CA ASP A 382 0.16 -17.23 0.24
C ASP A 382 -1.29 -16.99 0.68
N THR A 383 -1.50 -15.95 1.49
CA THR A 383 -2.82 -15.54 1.97
C THR A 383 -3.04 -14.04 1.76
N TYR A 384 -4.06 -13.69 1.00
CA TYR A 384 -4.47 -12.32 0.73
C TYR A 384 -5.70 -11.99 1.59
N LEU A 385 -5.61 -10.95 2.43
CA LEU A 385 -6.68 -10.58 3.36
C LEU A 385 -7.53 -9.44 2.80
N MET A 386 -8.84 -9.67 2.68
CA MET A 386 -9.79 -8.71 2.10
C MET A 386 -10.90 -8.33 3.08
N ARG A 387 -11.32 -7.07 3.02
CA ARG A 387 -12.38 -6.43 3.82
C ARG A 387 -13.35 -5.67 2.94
N ARG A 388 -14.54 -5.47 3.49
CA ARG A 388 -15.54 -4.62 2.88
C ARG A 388 -15.08 -3.17 2.85
N GLY A 389 -15.34 -2.47 1.75
CA GLY A 389 -15.09 -1.03 1.63
C GLY A 389 -13.61 -0.67 1.49
N GLU A 390 -12.75 -1.65 1.22
CA GLU A 390 -11.30 -1.43 1.18
C GLU A 390 -10.87 -0.82 -0.15
N GLY A 391 -11.45 -1.22 -1.28
CA GLY A 391 -11.34 -0.50 -2.55
C GLY A 391 -11.33 -1.43 -3.75
N GLN A 392 -10.48 -1.17 -4.72
CA GLN A 392 -10.32 -1.99 -5.92
C GLN A 392 -8.91 -2.55 -6.03
N ASP A 393 -8.74 -3.79 -5.59
CA ASP A 393 -7.42 -4.40 -5.44
C ASP A 393 -7.08 -5.36 -6.57
N ILE A 394 -5.79 -5.47 -6.85
CA ILE A 394 -5.22 -6.35 -7.86
C ILE A 394 -4.35 -7.37 -7.17
N LEU A 395 -4.66 -8.65 -7.37
CA LEU A 395 -3.86 -9.77 -6.87
C LEU A 395 -3.11 -10.39 -8.04
N ASN A 396 -1.80 -10.55 -7.87
CA ASN A 396 -0.91 -11.21 -8.80
C ASN A 396 -0.28 -12.41 -8.11
N ASP A 397 -0.61 -13.60 -8.60
CA ASP A 397 -0.05 -14.84 -8.07
C ASP A 397 0.92 -15.48 -9.06
N ALA A 398 1.87 -16.27 -8.56
CA ALA A 398 2.83 -17.00 -9.40
C ALA A 398 2.94 -18.50 -9.05
N GLY A 399 2.04 -19.01 -8.20
CA GLY A 399 1.79 -20.42 -7.95
C GLY A 399 2.03 -20.85 -6.51
N GLY A 400 1.13 -21.69 -6.02
CA GLY A 400 1.11 -22.19 -4.66
C GLY A 400 -0.20 -22.92 -4.42
N ASN A 401 -0.58 -23.05 -3.15
CA ASN A 401 -1.97 -23.32 -2.77
C ASN A 401 -2.50 -22.11 -1.99
N ASP A 402 -2.94 -21.12 -2.75
CA ASP A 402 -3.14 -19.76 -2.26
C ASP A 402 -4.55 -19.54 -1.75
N THR A 403 -4.67 -18.61 -0.81
CA THR A 403 -5.94 -18.29 -0.16
C THR A 403 -6.28 -16.81 -0.28
N LEU A 404 -7.43 -16.50 -0.89
CA LEU A 404 -8.08 -15.21 -0.72
C LEU A 404 -9.04 -15.32 0.46
N LYS A 405 -8.83 -14.54 1.51
CA LYS A 405 -9.63 -14.60 2.74
C LYS A 405 -10.42 -13.32 2.95
N PHE A 406 -11.73 -13.41 2.80
CA PHE A 406 -12.65 -12.36 3.21
C PHE A 406 -12.91 -12.42 4.72
N LEU A 407 -12.66 -11.33 5.43
CA LEU A 407 -12.84 -11.28 6.88
C LEU A 407 -14.30 -11.02 7.31
N GLU A 408 -15.09 -10.35 6.46
CA GLU A 408 -16.43 -9.84 6.81
C GLU A 408 -17.49 -10.12 5.73
N VAL A 409 -17.13 -10.83 4.66
CA VAL A 409 -18.01 -11.08 3.51
C VAL A 409 -18.48 -12.53 3.51
N GLN A 410 -19.74 -12.74 3.13
CA GLN A 410 -20.36 -14.03 2.91
C GLN A 410 -20.36 -14.44 1.43
N PRO A 411 -20.39 -15.74 1.09
CA PRO A 411 -20.30 -16.20 -0.29
C PRO A 411 -21.40 -15.70 -1.23
N HIS A 412 -22.57 -15.33 -0.71
CA HIS A 412 -23.71 -14.86 -1.51
C HIS A 412 -23.65 -13.36 -1.80
N GLU A 413 -22.68 -12.64 -1.23
CA GLU A 413 -22.52 -11.19 -1.39
C GLU A 413 -21.59 -10.82 -2.54
N ILE A 414 -20.86 -11.79 -3.08
CA ILE A 414 -19.97 -11.59 -4.22
C ILE A 414 -20.71 -11.83 -5.54
N THR A 415 -20.51 -10.92 -6.48
CA THR A 415 -20.79 -11.15 -7.90
C THR A 415 -19.49 -11.52 -8.59
N VAL A 416 -19.49 -12.58 -9.38
CA VAL A 416 -18.32 -13.08 -10.11
C VAL A 416 -18.47 -12.75 -11.58
N THR A 417 -17.52 -11.98 -12.12
CA THR A 417 -17.46 -11.63 -13.55
C THR A 417 -16.04 -11.85 -14.07
N ARG A 418 -15.84 -11.69 -15.39
CA ARG A 418 -14.54 -11.88 -16.03
C ARG A 418 -14.28 -10.90 -17.16
N ASP A 419 -13.02 -10.81 -17.54
CA ASP A 419 -12.62 -10.41 -18.89
C ASP A 419 -11.86 -11.55 -19.60
N ALA A 420 -11.13 -11.24 -20.67
CA ALA A 420 -10.33 -12.22 -21.40
C ALA A 420 -9.29 -12.95 -20.53
N GLN A 421 -8.71 -12.28 -19.53
CA GLN A 421 -7.54 -12.73 -18.79
C GLN A 421 -7.78 -12.86 -17.29
N HIS A 422 -8.72 -12.10 -16.73
CA HIS A 422 -8.87 -11.88 -15.30
C HIS A 422 -10.27 -12.26 -14.80
N LEU A 423 -10.33 -12.67 -13.53
CA LEU A 423 -11.58 -12.88 -12.81
C LEU A 423 -11.78 -11.76 -11.79
N TYR A 424 -13.01 -11.31 -11.62
CA TYR A 424 -13.37 -10.22 -10.71
C TYR A 424 -14.39 -10.70 -9.68
N LEU A 425 -14.14 -10.37 -8.42
CA LEU A 425 -15.07 -10.53 -7.31
C LEU A 425 -15.55 -9.14 -6.89
N THR A 426 -16.84 -8.85 -7.04
CA THR A 426 -17.39 -7.51 -6.79
C THR A 426 -18.48 -7.56 -5.73
N LEU A 427 -18.42 -6.65 -4.76
CA LEU A 427 -19.45 -6.44 -3.74
C LEU A 427 -20.42 -5.31 -4.13
N ALA A 428 -21.58 -5.27 -3.51
CA ALA A 428 -22.62 -4.28 -3.80
C ALA A 428 -22.23 -2.82 -3.47
N ASP A 429 -21.24 -2.62 -2.59
CA ASP A 429 -20.69 -1.30 -2.24
C ASP A 429 -19.61 -0.81 -3.22
N GLY A 430 -19.26 -1.63 -4.22
CA GLY A 430 -18.25 -1.32 -5.23
C GLY A 430 -16.83 -1.79 -4.90
N THR A 431 -16.61 -2.41 -3.73
CA THR A 431 -15.35 -3.11 -3.45
C THR A 431 -15.16 -4.23 -4.48
N ARG A 432 -13.96 -4.31 -5.06
CA ARG A 432 -13.68 -5.25 -6.15
C ARG A 432 -12.27 -5.81 -6.07
N THR A 433 -12.14 -7.13 -6.09
CA THR A 433 -10.85 -7.82 -6.18
C THR A 433 -10.67 -8.38 -7.58
N ARG A 434 -9.58 -7.99 -8.26
CA ARG A 434 -9.15 -8.59 -9.54
C ARG A 434 -8.14 -9.69 -9.28
N LEU A 435 -8.47 -10.91 -9.68
CA LEU A 435 -7.55 -12.04 -9.73
C LEU A 435 -6.87 -12.07 -11.10
N SER A 436 -5.62 -11.60 -11.15
CA SER A 436 -4.89 -11.44 -12.40
C SER A 436 -4.50 -12.78 -13.01
N GLY A 437 -4.59 -12.88 -14.34
CA GLY A 437 -4.19 -14.07 -15.09
C GLY A 437 -5.00 -15.35 -14.84
N TRP A 438 -6.17 -15.28 -14.19
CA TRP A 438 -7.02 -16.45 -13.89
C TRP A 438 -7.28 -17.38 -15.08
N PHE A 439 -7.53 -16.79 -16.26
CA PHE A 439 -7.83 -17.51 -17.50
C PHE A 439 -6.62 -17.69 -18.43
N THR A 440 -5.42 -17.26 -18.01
CA THR A 440 -4.20 -17.35 -18.84
C THR A 440 -3.30 -18.51 -18.44
N HIS A 441 -3.14 -18.79 -17.14
CA HIS A 441 -2.33 -19.89 -16.64
C HIS A 441 -2.86 -20.37 -15.30
N THR A 442 -2.90 -21.68 -15.06
CA THR A 442 -3.44 -22.24 -13.80
C THR A 442 -2.64 -21.83 -12.58
N ALA A 443 -1.34 -21.59 -12.72
CA ALA A 443 -0.47 -21.09 -11.65
C ALA A 443 -0.75 -19.62 -11.23
N ASN A 444 -1.62 -18.89 -11.93
CA ASN A 444 -2.03 -17.54 -11.51
C ASN A 444 -3.36 -17.57 -10.74
N ARG A 445 -3.95 -18.76 -10.54
CA ARG A 445 -5.24 -18.90 -9.87
C ARG A 445 -5.00 -18.90 -8.37
N ILE A 446 -6.04 -18.47 -7.65
CA ILE A 446 -6.12 -18.67 -6.21
C ILE A 446 -6.94 -19.92 -5.96
N GLU A 447 -6.37 -20.90 -5.27
CA GLU A 447 -6.98 -22.23 -5.07
C GLU A 447 -8.14 -22.21 -4.07
N ARG A 448 -8.16 -21.23 -3.15
CA ARG A 448 -9.12 -21.20 -2.05
C ARG A 448 -9.64 -19.79 -1.81
N ILE A 449 -10.95 -19.61 -1.92
CA ILE A 449 -11.62 -18.38 -1.47
C ILE A 449 -12.33 -18.68 -0.15
N GLU A 450 -11.81 -18.15 0.95
CA GLU A 450 -12.34 -18.33 2.31
C GLU A 450 -13.20 -17.13 2.72
N PHE A 451 -14.39 -17.40 3.26
CA PHE A 451 -15.34 -16.38 3.71
C PHE A 451 -15.45 -16.33 5.24
N ALA A 452 -16.12 -15.28 5.74
CA ALA A 452 -16.21 -15.01 7.17
C ALA A 452 -16.93 -16.12 7.98
N ASP A 453 -17.81 -16.90 7.34
CA ASP A 453 -18.47 -18.06 7.95
C ASP A 453 -17.62 -19.34 7.92
N GLY A 454 -16.39 -19.27 7.39
CA GLY A 454 -15.48 -20.40 7.20
C GLY A 454 -15.80 -21.26 5.99
N SER A 455 -16.79 -20.89 5.17
CA SER A 455 -17.02 -21.56 3.89
C SER A 455 -15.88 -21.29 2.91
N LEU A 456 -15.68 -22.23 2.00
CA LEU A 456 -14.63 -22.20 0.99
C LEU A 456 -15.26 -22.35 -0.40
N LEU A 457 -14.76 -21.58 -1.37
CA LEU A 457 -14.99 -21.84 -2.79
C LEU A 457 -13.68 -22.25 -3.46
N THR A 458 -13.78 -23.35 -4.22
CA THR A 458 -12.74 -23.81 -5.14
C THR A 458 -12.79 -23.06 -6.47
N PRO A 459 -11.75 -23.14 -7.32
CA PRO A 459 -11.75 -22.50 -8.64
C PRO A 459 -12.93 -22.94 -9.51
N ALA A 460 -13.28 -24.23 -9.47
CA ALA A 460 -14.41 -24.76 -10.25
C ALA A 460 -15.76 -24.22 -9.75
N GLU A 461 -15.96 -24.11 -8.44
CA GLU A 461 -17.18 -23.53 -7.87
C GLU A 461 -17.27 -22.03 -8.13
N LEU A 462 -16.14 -21.33 -8.17
CA LEU A 462 -16.08 -19.90 -8.48
C LEU A 462 -16.40 -19.65 -9.96
N GLU A 463 -15.81 -20.43 -10.86
CA GLU A 463 -16.11 -20.37 -12.30
C GLU A 463 -17.58 -20.72 -12.60
N ALA A 464 -18.17 -21.67 -11.86
CA ALA A 464 -19.60 -22.00 -11.97
C ALA A 464 -20.54 -20.86 -11.52
N ARG A 465 -20.02 -19.85 -10.81
CA ARG A 465 -20.76 -18.65 -10.38
C ARG A 465 -20.56 -17.45 -11.29
N LEU A 466 -19.79 -17.59 -12.38
CA LEU A 466 -19.60 -16.51 -13.34
C LEU A 466 -20.96 -16.04 -13.88
N THR A 467 -21.05 -14.73 -14.07
CA THR A 467 -22.17 -14.04 -14.69
C THR A 467 -21.65 -13.05 -15.71
N VAL A 468 -22.45 -12.78 -16.75
CA VAL A 468 -22.15 -11.75 -17.74
C VAL A 468 -22.17 -10.37 -17.06
N ALA A 469 -21.13 -9.57 -17.29
CA ALA A 469 -21.08 -8.21 -16.78
C ALA A 469 -22.24 -7.36 -17.32
N PRO A 470 -22.78 -6.40 -16.54
CA PRO A 470 -23.84 -5.54 -17.02
C PRO A 470 -23.33 -4.63 -18.15
N ALA A 471 -24.01 -4.65 -19.28
CA ALA A 471 -23.75 -3.75 -20.41
C ALA A 471 -24.16 -2.30 -20.10
N THR A 472 -23.53 -1.37 -20.80
CA THR A 472 -23.74 0.07 -20.73
C THR A 472 -24.18 0.62 -22.10
N PRO A 473 -24.59 1.90 -22.21
CA PRO A 473 -24.79 2.55 -23.51
C PRO A 473 -23.49 3.01 -24.20
N GLY A 474 -22.33 2.59 -23.71
CA GLY A 474 -21.01 2.88 -24.27
C GLY A 474 -20.44 1.65 -24.99
N ASN A 475 -19.17 1.72 -25.42
CA ASN A 475 -18.51 0.57 -26.04
C ASN A 475 -18.07 -0.42 -24.97
N ASP A 476 -18.64 -1.63 -24.98
CA ASP A 476 -18.41 -2.66 -23.98
C ASP A 476 -17.66 -3.88 -24.55
N VAL A 477 -17.02 -4.62 -23.64
CA VAL A 477 -16.45 -5.94 -23.93
C VAL A 477 -17.05 -6.92 -22.94
N LEU A 478 -17.91 -7.81 -23.43
CA LEU A 478 -18.71 -8.72 -22.62
C LEU A 478 -18.31 -10.16 -22.91
N TYR A 479 -18.13 -10.93 -21.85
CA TYR A 479 -17.81 -12.35 -21.91
C TYR A 479 -18.90 -13.15 -21.21
N GLY A 480 -19.38 -14.18 -21.89
CA GLY A 480 -20.21 -15.24 -21.38
C GLY A 480 -19.46 -16.16 -20.43
N THR A 481 -20.15 -17.23 -20.08
CA THR A 481 -19.79 -18.20 -19.05
C THR A 481 -19.57 -19.56 -19.71
N ALA A 482 -19.71 -20.65 -18.96
CA ALA A 482 -19.74 -21.99 -19.54
C ALA A 482 -21.17 -22.52 -19.76
N ASN A 483 -22.17 -21.69 -19.48
CA ASN A 483 -23.59 -22.00 -19.58
C ASN A 483 -24.20 -21.27 -20.78
N ALA A 484 -25.43 -21.62 -21.14
CA ALA A 484 -26.20 -20.86 -22.12
C ALA A 484 -26.52 -19.44 -21.60
N ASP A 485 -25.93 -18.42 -22.22
CA ASP A 485 -26.03 -17.03 -21.81
C ASP A 485 -26.91 -16.18 -22.75
N LEU A 486 -27.49 -15.11 -22.20
CA LEU A 486 -28.10 -14.03 -22.97
C LEU A 486 -27.23 -12.79 -22.82
N ILE A 487 -26.55 -12.40 -23.90
CA ILE A 487 -25.62 -11.27 -23.92
C ILE A 487 -26.20 -10.16 -24.80
N GLN A 488 -26.41 -8.98 -24.21
CA GLN A 488 -26.99 -7.81 -24.88
C GLN A 488 -26.05 -6.60 -24.72
N GLY A 489 -25.46 -6.12 -25.81
CA GLY A 489 -24.49 -5.00 -25.80
C GLY A 489 -25.13 -3.63 -25.57
N GLN A 490 -26.42 -3.49 -25.90
CA GLN A 490 -27.20 -2.25 -25.83
C GLN A 490 -26.87 -1.24 -26.93
N ALA A 491 -26.09 -0.20 -26.66
CA ALA A 491 -25.75 0.82 -27.62
C ALA A 491 -24.27 1.11 -27.47
N GLY A 492 -23.57 1.39 -28.56
CA GLY A 492 -22.11 1.42 -28.55
C GLY A 492 -21.56 0.49 -29.62
N ASN A 493 -20.25 0.49 -29.81
CA ASN A 493 -19.60 -0.53 -30.64
C ASN A 493 -19.02 -1.58 -29.70
N ASP A 494 -19.71 -2.70 -29.55
CA ASP A 494 -19.47 -3.68 -28.52
C ASP A 494 -18.73 -4.92 -29.04
N VAL A 495 -18.06 -5.63 -28.14
CA VAL A 495 -17.45 -6.94 -28.40
C VAL A 495 -18.06 -7.95 -27.46
N LEU A 496 -18.86 -8.88 -27.99
CA LEU A 496 -19.56 -9.91 -27.23
C LEU A 496 -18.96 -11.27 -27.56
N SER A 497 -18.59 -12.03 -26.53
CA SER A 497 -18.05 -13.39 -26.66
C SER A 497 -18.85 -14.36 -25.78
N GLY A 498 -19.56 -15.33 -26.35
CA GLY A 498 -20.41 -16.30 -25.63
C GLY A 498 -19.63 -17.33 -24.81
N GLN A 499 -18.41 -17.67 -25.25
CA GLN A 499 -17.52 -18.66 -24.63
C GLN A 499 -17.98 -20.11 -24.85
N LEU A 500 -18.55 -20.79 -23.85
CA LEU A 500 -19.10 -22.14 -24.00
C LEU A 500 -20.58 -22.10 -23.63
N GLY A 501 -21.42 -22.85 -24.34
CA GLY A 501 -22.86 -22.87 -24.10
C GLY A 501 -23.63 -22.62 -25.38
N ASP A 502 -24.94 -22.81 -25.33
CA ASP A 502 -25.82 -22.42 -26.44
C ASP A 502 -26.26 -20.97 -26.20
N ASP A 503 -25.51 -20.00 -26.71
CA ASP A 503 -25.64 -18.60 -26.33
C ASP A 503 -26.59 -17.81 -27.24
N THR A 504 -27.20 -16.75 -26.70
CA THR A 504 -27.98 -15.77 -27.47
C THR A 504 -27.32 -14.40 -27.40
N LEU A 505 -26.83 -13.91 -28.53
CA LEU A 505 -26.07 -12.66 -28.63
C LEU A 505 -26.87 -11.61 -29.41
N GLN A 506 -26.95 -10.40 -28.85
CA GLN A 506 -27.49 -9.22 -29.52
C GLN A 506 -26.56 -8.03 -29.26
N GLY A 507 -25.92 -7.52 -30.30
CA GLY A 507 -25.08 -6.31 -30.19
C GLY A 507 -25.91 -5.10 -29.75
N GLY A 508 -27.00 -4.84 -30.48
CA GLY A 508 -27.84 -3.67 -30.24
C GLY A 508 -27.43 -2.55 -31.19
N ALA A 509 -27.56 -1.30 -30.79
CA ALA A 509 -27.30 -0.17 -31.68
C ALA A 509 -25.82 0.19 -31.77
N GLY A 510 -25.18 -0.06 -32.91
CA GLY A 510 -23.84 0.42 -33.17
C GLY A 510 -23.12 -0.37 -34.25
N ASN A 511 -21.87 -0.77 -34.02
CA ASN A 511 -21.18 -1.65 -34.94
C ASN A 511 -20.46 -2.71 -34.10
N ASP A 512 -21.11 -3.85 -33.95
CA ASP A 512 -20.74 -4.80 -32.92
C ASP A 512 -19.97 -5.99 -33.49
N THR A 513 -19.13 -6.61 -32.66
CA THR A 513 -18.45 -7.87 -32.95
C THR A 513 -19.00 -8.95 -32.05
N LEU A 514 -19.61 -9.97 -32.64
CA LEU A 514 -20.28 -11.06 -31.93
C LEU A 514 -19.54 -12.38 -32.22
N GLU A 515 -19.06 -13.04 -31.17
CA GLU A 515 -18.43 -14.36 -31.21
C GLU A 515 -19.22 -15.32 -30.32
N GLY A 516 -19.89 -16.31 -30.90
CA GLY A 516 -20.68 -17.29 -30.15
C GLY A 516 -19.79 -18.19 -29.30
N GLY A 517 -18.82 -18.84 -29.92
CA GLY A 517 -17.81 -19.63 -29.22
C GLY A 517 -18.02 -21.12 -29.46
N GLN A 518 -18.23 -21.90 -28.41
CA GLN A 518 -18.60 -23.32 -28.52
C GLN A 518 -20.03 -23.52 -28.08
N GLY A 519 -20.80 -24.28 -28.87
CA GLY A 519 -22.17 -24.62 -28.59
C GLY A 519 -22.99 -24.29 -29.81
N ASN A 520 -24.30 -24.15 -29.70
CA ASN A 520 -25.13 -23.74 -30.82
C ASN A 520 -25.70 -22.35 -30.54
N ASP A 521 -25.24 -21.35 -31.28
CA ASP A 521 -25.48 -19.96 -30.89
C ASP A 521 -26.61 -19.31 -31.70
N LEU A 522 -27.28 -18.33 -31.11
CA LEU A 522 -28.37 -17.56 -31.71
C LEU A 522 -28.00 -16.06 -31.72
N TYR A 523 -27.84 -15.53 -32.92
CA TYR A 523 -27.59 -14.11 -33.14
C TYR A 523 -28.91 -13.40 -33.44
N LEU A 524 -29.22 -12.36 -32.67
CA LEU A 524 -30.40 -11.53 -32.90
C LEU A 524 -29.99 -10.23 -33.60
N TYR A 525 -30.72 -9.88 -34.65
CA TYR A 525 -30.49 -8.64 -35.37
C TYR A 525 -31.79 -7.90 -35.67
N ALA A 526 -31.79 -6.59 -35.45
CA ALA A 526 -32.90 -5.68 -35.66
C ALA A 526 -32.49 -4.50 -36.54
N ARG A 527 -33.49 -3.72 -36.97
CA ARG A 527 -33.25 -2.50 -37.73
C ARG A 527 -32.73 -1.43 -36.77
N GLY A 528 -31.65 -0.74 -37.15
CA GLY A 528 -30.99 0.23 -36.29
C GLY A 528 -29.84 -0.35 -35.49
N ASP A 529 -29.56 -1.65 -35.62
CA ASP A 529 -28.43 -2.30 -34.98
C ASP A 529 -27.09 -1.92 -35.63
N GLY A 530 -27.12 -1.39 -36.87
CA GLY A 530 -25.94 -0.84 -37.53
C GLY A 530 -25.08 -1.91 -38.22
N GLN A 531 -23.74 -1.82 -38.16
CA GLN A 531 -22.87 -2.69 -38.95
C GLN A 531 -22.14 -3.75 -38.13
N ASP A 532 -22.79 -4.90 -37.97
CA ASP A 532 -22.29 -5.97 -37.11
C ASP A 532 -21.46 -7.00 -37.85
N THR A 533 -20.53 -7.60 -37.13
CA THR A 533 -19.71 -8.71 -37.57
C THR A 533 -19.92 -9.90 -36.66
N ILE A 534 -20.38 -11.01 -37.22
CA ILE A 534 -20.50 -12.29 -36.52
C ILE A 534 -19.32 -13.16 -36.94
N SER A 535 -18.59 -13.70 -35.96
CA SER A 535 -17.53 -14.67 -36.17
C SER A 535 -17.85 -15.92 -35.38
N ASP A 536 -18.20 -16.99 -36.09
CA ASP A 536 -18.45 -18.28 -35.48
C ASP A 536 -17.83 -19.41 -36.32
N SER A 537 -17.40 -20.46 -35.66
CA SER A 537 -16.70 -21.59 -36.29
C SER A 537 -17.00 -22.95 -35.68
N ASN A 538 -17.82 -23.03 -34.63
CA ASN A 538 -18.23 -24.28 -33.99
C ASN A 538 -19.74 -24.28 -33.79
N GLY A 539 -20.38 -25.44 -33.85
CA GLY A 539 -21.80 -25.53 -33.55
C GLY A 539 -22.77 -25.56 -34.72
N ILE A 540 -24.04 -25.34 -34.38
CA ILE A 540 -25.18 -25.16 -35.29
C ILE A 540 -25.82 -23.81 -34.99
N ASP A 541 -25.27 -22.78 -35.60
CA ASP A 541 -25.60 -21.40 -35.23
C ASP A 541 -26.69 -20.85 -36.13
N ALA A 542 -27.44 -19.88 -35.60
CA ALA A 542 -28.55 -19.28 -36.30
C ALA A 542 -28.53 -17.76 -36.14
N LEU A 543 -28.86 -17.06 -37.22
CA LEU A 543 -29.15 -15.63 -37.22
C LEU A 543 -30.66 -15.44 -37.39
N ARG A 544 -31.27 -14.75 -36.42
CA ARG A 544 -32.67 -14.37 -36.41
C ARG A 544 -32.80 -12.87 -36.66
N ILE A 545 -33.36 -12.54 -37.82
CA ILE A 545 -33.65 -11.16 -38.21
C ILE A 545 -35.06 -10.81 -37.73
N SER A 546 -35.17 -9.70 -36.99
CA SER A 546 -36.41 -9.24 -36.37
C SER A 546 -37.56 -9.06 -37.37
N ALA A 547 -38.80 -9.31 -36.92
CA ALA A 547 -40.01 -9.35 -37.76
C ALA A 547 -40.33 -8.05 -38.54
N GLY A 548 -39.69 -6.92 -38.20
CA GLY A 548 -39.82 -5.62 -38.87
C GLY A 548 -38.95 -5.44 -40.12
N ILE A 549 -38.18 -6.45 -40.53
CA ILE A 549 -37.38 -6.43 -41.75
C ILE A 549 -37.98 -7.44 -42.72
N ALA A 550 -38.52 -6.96 -43.84
CA ALA A 550 -39.06 -7.84 -44.86
C ALA A 550 -37.92 -8.49 -45.67
N PRO A 551 -38.05 -9.76 -46.11
CA PRO A 551 -36.99 -10.44 -46.87
C PRO A 551 -36.56 -9.70 -48.15
N VAL A 552 -37.48 -8.93 -48.76
CA VAL A 552 -37.21 -8.13 -49.96
C VAL A 552 -36.25 -6.96 -49.70
N GLU A 553 -36.11 -6.53 -48.45
CA GLU A 553 -35.22 -5.42 -48.07
C GLU A 553 -33.78 -5.88 -47.94
N ILE A 554 -33.55 -7.17 -47.71
CA ILE A 554 -32.23 -7.73 -47.49
C ILE A 554 -31.54 -7.91 -48.84
N ARG A 555 -30.27 -7.53 -48.94
CA ARG A 555 -29.39 -7.81 -50.05
C ARG A 555 -28.27 -8.71 -49.55
N VAL A 556 -28.12 -9.89 -50.16
CA VAL A 556 -26.97 -10.75 -49.87
C VAL A 556 -25.88 -10.49 -50.88
N THR A 557 -24.67 -10.26 -50.37
CA THR A 557 -23.46 -10.20 -51.19
C THR A 557 -22.41 -11.12 -50.61
N ARG A 558 -21.65 -11.76 -51.49
CA ARG A 558 -20.39 -12.39 -51.11
C ARG A 558 -19.29 -11.34 -51.19
N ASP A 559 -18.57 -11.15 -50.10
CA ASP A 559 -17.35 -10.36 -50.07
C ASP A 559 -16.17 -11.27 -49.70
N HIS A 560 -15.39 -11.69 -50.71
CA HIS A 560 -14.30 -12.66 -50.57
C HIS A 560 -14.70 -13.95 -49.84
N HIS A 561 -14.36 -14.06 -48.56
CA HIS A 561 -14.59 -15.20 -47.67
C HIS A 561 -15.83 -15.01 -46.76
N HIS A 562 -16.40 -13.81 -46.72
CA HIS A 562 -17.52 -13.41 -45.87
C HIS A 562 -18.86 -13.44 -46.63
N LEU A 563 -19.94 -13.69 -45.89
CA LEU A 563 -21.31 -13.46 -46.36
C LEU A 563 -21.84 -12.17 -45.74
N THR A 564 -22.33 -11.25 -46.56
CA THR A 564 -22.85 -9.97 -46.09
C THR A 564 -24.34 -9.84 -46.38
N LEU A 565 -25.11 -9.39 -45.38
CA LEU A 565 -26.53 -9.07 -45.48
C LEU A 565 -26.69 -7.56 -45.25
N SER A 566 -27.08 -6.80 -46.27
CA SER A 566 -27.32 -5.35 -46.15
C SER A 566 -28.79 -5.01 -46.29
N LEU A 567 -29.31 -4.09 -45.49
CA LEU A 567 -30.70 -3.63 -45.62
C LEU A 567 -30.80 -2.49 -46.63
N THR A 568 -31.75 -2.62 -47.56
CA THR A 568 -31.98 -1.61 -48.61
C THR A 568 -32.52 -0.32 -47.99
N GLY A 569 -31.83 0.80 -48.24
CA GLY A 569 -32.25 2.11 -47.74
C GLY A 569 -31.87 2.38 -46.27
N ALA A 570 -31.04 1.53 -45.67
CA ALA A 570 -30.47 1.74 -44.35
C ALA A 570 -28.94 1.51 -44.36
N ILE A 571 -28.27 1.93 -43.29
CA ILE A 571 -26.83 1.65 -43.07
C ILE A 571 -26.61 0.25 -42.46
N ASP A 572 -27.68 -0.38 -41.99
CA ASP A 572 -27.71 -1.69 -41.35
C ASP A 572 -27.09 -2.78 -42.25
N LYS A 573 -26.08 -3.47 -41.72
CA LYS A 573 -25.33 -4.52 -42.39
C LYS A 573 -24.86 -5.57 -41.41
N ILE A 574 -25.00 -6.85 -41.75
CA ILE A 574 -24.43 -7.97 -40.99
C ILE A 574 -23.37 -8.63 -41.85
N THR A 575 -22.19 -8.87 -41.28
CA THR A 575 -21.10 -9.61 -41.92
C THR A 575 -20.88 -10.92 -41.17
N LEU A 576 -21.16 -12.06 -41.82
CA LEU A 576 -20.82 -13.38 -41.31
C LEU A 576 -19.41 -13.74 -41.79
N SER A 577 -18.48 -13.80 -40.84
CA SER A 577 -17.06 -13.95 -41.13
C SER A 577 -16.70 -15.35 -41.59
N ASN A 578 -15.84 -15.46 -42.62
CA ASN A 578 -15.29 -16.72 -43.10
C ASN A 578 -16.34 -17.79 -43.47
N TRP A 579 -17.58 -17.37 -43.78
CA TRP A 579 -18.72 -18.23 -44.08
C TRP A 579 -18.46 -19.20 -45.24
N TYR A 580 -17.64 -18.79 -46.20
CA TYR A 580 -17.29 -19.60 -47.37
C TYR A 580 -16.08 -20.53 -47.17
N ASP A 581 -15.39 -20.47 -46.03
CA ASP A 581 -14.14 -21.21 -45.80
C ASP A 581 -14.39 -22.65 -45.34
N ALA A 582 -15.33 -22.86 -44.43
CA ALA A 582 -15.69 -24.17 -43.91
C ALA A 582 -17.18 -24.27 -43.59
N PRO A 583 -17.80 -25.47 -43.68
CA PRO A 583 -19.18 -25.68 -43.25
C PRO A 583 -19.45 -25.34 -41.78
N THR A 584 -18.43 -25.43 -40.93
CA THR A 584 -18.50 -25.11 -39.50
C THR A 584 -18.59 -23.61 -39.22
N ASN A 585 -18.23 -22.75 -40.18
CA ASN A 585 -18.34 -21.29 -40.06
C ASN A 585 -19.71 -20.76 -40.53
N ARG A 586 -20.64 -21.66 -40.88
CA ARG A 586 -21.90 -21.28 -41.49
C ARG A 586 -22.97 -21.09 -40.44
N VAL A 587 -23.20 -19.82 -40.10
CA VAL A 587 -24.41 -19.39 -39.38
C VAL A 587 -25.62 -19.56 -40.31
N GLY A 588 -26.59 -20.36 -39.86
CA GLY A 588 -27.88 -20.57 -40.51
C GLY A 588 -28.81 -19.37 -40.36
N LEU A 589 -29.91 -19.34 -41.10
CA LEU A 589 -30.91 -18.26 -40.99
C LEU A 589 -32.27 -18.84 -40.62
N GLU A 590 -32.87 -18.28 -39.59
CA GLU A 590 -34.11 -18.79 -39.00
C GLU A 590 -35.37 -18.11 -39.56
N GLY A 591 -36.42 -18.90 -39.87
CA GLY A 591 -37.83 -18.50 -39.99
C GLY A 591 -38.27 -17.48 -41.07
N ARG A 592 -39.34 -17.79 -41.84
CA ARG A 592 -40.06 -17.00 -42.89
C ARG A 592 -39.25 -16.35 -44.03
N GLN A 593 -37.93 -16.18 -43.91
CA GLN A 593 -37.09 -15.46 -44.87
C GLN A 593 -36.35 -16.40 -45.86
N VAL A 594 -36.36 -17.71 -45.63
CA VAL A 594 -35.66 -18.73 -46.44
C VAL A 594 -36.23 -18.90 -47.86
N ALA A 595 -37.52 -18.60 -48.07
CA ALA A 595 -38.14 -18.60 -49.41
C ALA A 595 -37.54 -17.53 -50.35
N TRP A 596 -36.89 -16.51 -49.80
CA TRP A 596 -36.17 -15.49 -50.57
C TRP A 596 -34.74 -15.92 -50.91
N MET A 597 -34.02 -16.57 -49.99
CA MET A 597 -32.66 -17.08 -50.24
C MET A 597 -32.57 -18.08 -51.39
N LYS A 598 -33.65 -18.86 -51.57
CA LYS A 598 -33.88 -19.74 -52.73
C LYS A 598 -33.81 -19.01 -54.08
N ARG A 599 -34.21 -17.73 -54.14
CA ARG A 599 -34.15 -16.90 -55.37
C ARG A 599 -32.78 -16.25 -55.58
N SER A 600 -31.98 -16.16 -54.52
CA SER A 600 -30.66 -15.51 -54.50
C SER A 600 -29.52 -16.41 -55.00
N GLY A 601 -29.74 -17.73 -55.10
CA GLY A 601 -28.75 -18.69 -55.62
C GLY A 601 -27.64 -19.11 -54.65
N ILE A 602 -27.81 -18.86 -53.34
CA ILE A 602 -26.83 -19.20 -52.30
C ILE A 602 -26.88 -20.71 -52.04
N ARG A 603 -25.80 -21.43 -52.38
CA ARG A 603 -25.66 -22.87 -52.10
C ARG A 603 -25.00 -23.08 -50.73
N GLY A 604 -25.57 -23.96 -49.91
CA GLY A 604 -25.01 -24.34 -48.61
C GLY A 604 -25.64 -23.67 -47.37
N ALA A 605 -26.61 -22.78 -47.55
CA ALA A 605 -27.49 -22.31 -46.48
C ALA A 605 -28.49 -23.42 -46.09
N TYR A 606 -28.81 -23.52 -44.80
CA TYR A 606 -29.77 -24.48 -44.27
C TYR A 606 -30.88 -23.74 -43.50
N LEU A 607 -32.09 -24.29 -43.54
CA LEU A 607 -33.23 -23.78 -42.79
C LEU A 607 -33.15 -24.32 -41.37
N HIS A 608 -33.17 -23.42 -40.40
CA HIS A 608 -33.40 -23.77 -39.00
C HIS A 608 -34.90 -23.70 -38.72
N VAL A 609 -35.49 -24.80 -38.27
CA VAL A 609 -36.90 -24.87 -37.85
C VAL A 609 -36.93 -25.12 -36.36
N ASP A 610 -37.23 -24.07 -35.60
CA ASP A 610 -37.54 -24.20 -34.18
C ASP A 610 -38.99 -24.69 -34.07
N LEU A 611 -39.18 -25.97 -33.76
CA LEU A 611 -40.50 -26.55 -33.60
C LEU A 611 -40.95 -26.33 -32.15
N ASP A 612 -41.86 -25.38 -31.97
CA ASP A 612 -42.46 -25.08 -30.67
C ASP A 612 -43.04 -26.36 -30.03
N SER A 613 -42.48 -26.75 -28.88
CA SER A 613 -42.82 -27.98 -28.17
C SER A 613 -44.31 -28.10 -27.80
N ALA A 614 -45.03 -26.98 -27.75
CA ALA A 614 -46.47 -26.91 -27.47
C ALA A 614 -47.36 -27.45 -28.61
N LEU A 615 -46.83 -27.63 -29.83
CA LEU A 615 -47.60 -28.03 -31.01
C LEU A 615 -47.45 -29.52 -31.38
N LEU A 616 -46.77 -30.32 -30.55
CA LEU A 616 -46.36 -31.68 -30.91
C LEU A 616 -47.01 -32.78 -30.07
N HIS A 617 -47.24 -33.91 -30.73
CA HIS A 617 -47.83 -35.12 -30.15
C HIS A 617 -46.85 -35.75 -29.13
N PRO A 618 -47.29 -36.21 -27.94
CA PRO A 618 -46.42 -36.65 -26.83
C PRO A 618 -45.54 -37.88 -27.08
N GLY A 619 -45.55 -38.45 -28.29
CA GLY A 619 -44.70 -39.59 -28.69
C GLY A 619 -43.37 -39.19 -29.36
N TYR A 620 -43.12 -37.90 -29.59
CA TYR A 620 -41.94 -37.39 -30.31
C TYR A 620 -41.02 -36.50 -29.46
N SER A 621 -41.23 -36.43 -28.14
CA SER A 621 -40.54 -35.48 -27.25
C SER A 621 -39.04 -35.74 -27.04
N SER A 622 -38.50 -36.86 -27.48
CA SER A 622 -37.09 -37.24 -27.27
C SER A 622 -36.20 -37.08 -28.52
N LEU A 623 -36.62 -36.28 -29.51
CA LEU A 623 -35.97 -36.16 -30.83
C LEU A 623 -35.63 -34.73 -31.24
N PHE A 624 -35.55 -33.79 -30.29
CA PHE A 624 -35.25 -32.38 -30.56
C PHE A 624 -33.79 -32.03 -30.28
N ASP A 625 -32.89 -32.57 -31.09
CA ASP A 625 -31.67 -31.84 -31.46
C ASP A 625 -32.04 -30.89 -32.62
N ARG A 626 -31.46 -29.68 -32.64
CA ARG A 626 -31.56 -28.69 -33.73
C ARG A 626 -31.38 -29.38 -35.10
N ILE A 627 -32.46 -29.56 -35.87
CA ILE A 627 -32.40 -30.31 -37.14
C ILE A 627 -31.91 -29.40 -38.27
N ARG A 628 -30.74 -29.71 -38.84
CA ARG A 628 -30.26 -29.08 -40.08
C ARG A 628 -31.01 -29.68 -41.27
N TYR A 629 -31.70 -28.83 -42.03
CA TYR A 629 -32.13 -29.19 -43.38
C TYR A 629 -31.27 -28.45 -44.39
N THR A 630 -30.38 -29.18 -45.09
CA THR A 630 -29.62 -28.59 -46.18
C THR A 630 -30.51 -28.29 -47.37
N TRP A 631 -30.06 -27.41 -48.25
CA TRP A 631 -30.72 -27.17 -49.54
C TRP A 631 -31.10 -28.46 -50.29
N ASP A 632 -30.24 -29.48 -50.25
CA ASP A 632 -30.46 -30.75 -50.94
C ASP A 632 -31.52 -31.61 -50.21
N ASP A 633 -31.56 -31.57 -48.87
CA ASP A 633 -32.59 -32.25 -48.05
C ASP A 633 -33.99 -31.64 -48.28
N ILE A 634 -34.05 -30.32 -48.42
CA ILE A 634 -35.29 -29.55 -48.61
C ILE A 634 -35.84 -29.72 -50.04
N CYS A 635 -34.96 -29.79 -51.04
CA CYS A 635 -35.37 -29.98 -52.43
C CYS A 635 -35.83 -31.41 -52.74
N ALA A 636 -35.40 -32.40 -51.95
CA ALA A 636 -35.76 -33.80 -52.13
C ALA A 636 -37.16 -34.17 -51.60
N ASN A 637 -37.82 -33.31 -50.81
CA ASN A 637 -39.05 -33.68 -50.11
C ASN A 637 -40.11 -32.55 -50.06
N GLU A 638 -40.98 -32.50 -51.08
CA GLU A 638 -42.07 -31.51 -51.23
C GLU A 638 -43.10 -31.54 -50.08
N GLU A 639 -43.21 -32.67 -49.37
CA GLU A 639 -44.16 -32.89 -48.28
C GLU A 639 -43.71 -32.25 -46.96
N MET A 640 -42.39 -32.14 -46.72
CA MET A 640 -41.84 -31.41 -45.57
C MET A 640 -42.14 -29.91 -45.66
N TRP A 641 -42.12 -29.34 -46.87
CA TRP A 641 -42.44 -27.93 -47.10
C TRP A 641 -43.86 -27.54 -46.67
N ARG A 642 -44.84 -28.45 -46.84
CA ARG A 642 -46.24 -28.22 -46.42
C ARG A 642 -46.47 -28.29 -44.92
N LYS A 643 -45.53 -28.88 -44.17
CA LYS A 643 -45.62 -29.00 -42.70
C LYS A 643 -44.86 -27.87 -41.98
N VAL A 644 -43.89 -27.25 -42.65
CA VAL A 644 -43.06 -26.16 -42.11
C VAL A 644 -43.61 -24.77 -42.47
N ALA A 645 -44.28 -24.62 -43.62
CA ALA A 645 -45.01 -23.41 -44.01
C ALA A 645 -46.38 -23.34 -43.34
#